data_AF-A0A8B6E943-F1
#
_entry.id   AF-A0A8B6E943-F1
#
_cell.length_a   1.000
_cell.length_b   1.000
_cell.length_c   1.000
_cell.angle_alpha   90.00
_cell.angle_beta   90.00
_cell.angle_gamma   90.00
#
_symmetry.space_group_name_H-M   'P 1'
#
loop_
_entity.id
_entity.type
_entity.pdbx_description
1 polymer ?
#
loop_
_entity_poly.entity_id
_entity_poly.type
_entity_poly.pdbx_seq_one_letter_code
_entity_poly.pdbx_strand_id
1 'polypeptide(L)'
;MVTHLWLMLTMFVYLGKASNDYNEALKQRFKRATHPGILMEKKEALGFLHHRVKRGLGEECREGCSWEEVIEVYEPNTDRSKSYLLNWNCGALNCPAGCYSTNYDYSHSDNLAVACYPHCDRKGNPSACEIYYSDDVQITRAGDIRQGTGTCTAVDVCSGCNDGFYGGDKYCYMCGKIDKCLYRKCTDNNQNLICAWCEGEIADRPYWKAYTGDVDSRKSCQKACSWRTDSTRCYPGTCADELAANCQCADNFSGTHCENIDEAPPILENHGQFFDGIQKMIKIENDPNHITDGHPIVWTNFIMFGLAETVMSAKYLQPNVGLDPDHYVRDFKVGLVEMKTTLKFYRGGSLKDTKIQFCQPMSKYEPIDFLNCKQSFYVSSYTGPAWLPFQHDDKVIYTVSATNGGFLKVQDRDEYFNRNVEVINQYFYQGQTTTRDFEYHWDLVLPYHCSVASGTACAQFVSIQSDITNNPVITYSWGGWSDDMSGISHFQYQLFDLVHTAGGLMDGFSGKGSGTLPNGTTSATLSLTEPGVYTIHLSAFDNAGNSKTGRGIFFFDDESVVTLHGDDMKCETASKDTAYLWVIKDTPSVKVIWPERFQNIRHKHNSWLNPVLPLAAGADPIYEDLYGNRTNVEIQHMHGIVDFQVAYEVHDPTLKDSQIFTSLPANQLKDQFVSLSVDWADGDRLNVTVQAFDVLRESNMESLVVYRDVSPPIIENLWLVKGDRVNISVHSVEDFSEMTIEWEAYDDHSGLETVYWKLYDNYETLVEHGHEDIVAQGHTDVSVKNK
;
A
#
# COMPACT_ATOMS: atom_id res chain seq x y z
N MET A 1 -18.66 -42.53 -34.89
CA MET A 1 -19.52 -42.51 -33.69
C MET A 1 -20.65 -41.52 -33.96
N VAL A 2 -21.93 -41.89 -34.17
CA VAL A 2 -22.64 -43.18 -33.94
C VAL A 2 -22.61 -43.59 -32.46
N THR A 3 -23.70 -43.73 -31.68
CA THR A 3 -25.19 -43.57 -31.84
C THR A 3 -25.82 -43.54 -30.40
N HIS A 4 -27.12 -43.30 -30.07
CA HIS A 4 -28.39 -43.21 -30.81
C HIS A 4 -29.53 -42.47 -30.03
N LEU A 5 -30.75 -42.49 -30.61
CA LEU A 5 -32.14 -42.59 -30.06
C LEU A 5 -32.39 -42.76 -28.53
N TRP A 6 -33.56 -42.43 -27.93
CA TRP A 6 -34.77 -41.68 -28.36
C TRP A 6 -35.72 -41.39 -27.15
N LEU A 7 -36.84 -40.68 -27.40
CA LEU A 7 -38.02 -40.44 -26.53
C LEU A 7 -37.77 -39.50 -25.30
N MET A 8 -38.65 -38.56 -24.93
CA MET A 8 -39.99 -38.22 -25.42
C MET A 8 -40.17 -36.71 -25.73
N LEU A 9 -41.08 -36.42 -26.69
CA LEU A 9 -41.88 -35.20 -26.89
C LEU A 9 -41.22 -33.82 -26.69
N THR A 10 -40.87 -33.19 -27.82
CA THR A 10 -41.15 -31.76 -28.05
C THR A 10 -41.91 -31.62 -29.37
N MET A 11 -43.01 -30.87 -29.38
CA MET A 11 -43.85 -30.72 -30.57
C MET A 11 -44.48 -29.31 -30.62
N PHE A 12 -44.32 -28.65 -31.77
CA PHE A 12 -44.95 -27.40 -32.23
C PHE A 12 -44.80 -26.10 -31.41
N VAL A 13 -44.23 -25.10 -32.10
CA VAL A 13 -44.26 -23.67 -31.80
C VAL A 13 -44.45 -22.91 -33.13
N TYR A 14 -45.31 -21.89 -33.12
CA TYR A 14 -45.68 -20.93 -34.18
C TYR A 14 -46.62 -21.33 -35.36
N LEU A 15 -47.73 -20.58 -35.41
CA LEU A 15 -48.63 -20.17 -36.53
C LEU A 15 -49.77 -21.11 -37.01
N GLY A 16 -50.95 -20.47 -37.15
CA GLY A 16 -52.28 -21.09 -37.34
C GLY A 16 -53.06 -21.08 -36.02
N LYS A 17 -54.11 -20.28 -35.76
CA LYS A 17 -55.08 -19.53 -36.59
C LYS A 17 -56.12 -20.40 -37.33
N ALA A 18 -57.07 -20.91 -36.56
CA ALA A 18 -58.42 -21.24 -37.00
C ALA A 18 -59.45 -20.72 -35.95
N SER A 19 -60.56 -20.03 -36.24
CA SER A 19 -61.11 -19.53 -37.52
C SER A 19 -61.37 -20.65 -38.54
N ASN A 20 -62.57 -21.17 -38.73
CA ASN A 20 -63.89 -20.54 -38.88
C ASN A 20 -64.94 -21.71 -38.88
N ASP A 21 -66.27 -21.59 -39.03
CA ASP A 21 -67.25 -20.52 -39.29
C ASP A 21 -68.55 -20.92 -38.51
N TYR A 22 -69.57 -20.10 -38.25
CA TYR A 22 -70.35 -19.36 -39.26
C TYR A 22 -71.14 -18.18 -38.66
N ASN A 23 -71.12 -17.06 -39.38
CA ASN A 23 -71.99 -15.88 -39.32
C ASN A 23 -72.14 -15.05 -38.02
N GLU A 24 -71.66 -13.81 -38.13
CA GLU A 24 -72.36 -12.64 -37.61
C GLU A 24 -73.86 -12.64 -37.98
N ALA A 25 -74.73 -12.23 -37.05
CA ALA A 25 -76.04 -11.67 -37.40
C ALA A 25 -76.56 -10.71 -36.33
N LEU A 26 -76.35 -9.41 -36.57
CA LEU A 26 -77.29 -8.32 -36.29
C LEU A 26 -77.88 -8.16 -34.86
N LYS A 27 -77.58 -6.98 -34.30
CA LYS A 27 -78.50 -6.09 -33.55
C LYS A 27 -78.90 -6.44 -32.10
N GLN A 28 -78.65 -5.44 -31.24
CA GLN A 28 -79.64 -4.75 -30.39
C GLN A 28 -80.87 -5.52 -29.85
N ARG A 29 -81.02 -5.43 -28.52
CA ARG A 29 -82.30 -5.31 -27.77
C ARG A 29 -83.21 -6.55 -27.61
N PHE A 30 -83.72 -6.64 -26.38
CA PHE A 30 -84.99 -7.24 -25.93
C PHE A 30 -85.18 -8.77 -25.84
N LYS A 31 -85.85 -9.13 -24.72
CA LYS A 31 -86.71 -10.31 -24.44
C LYS A 31 -86.07 -11.70 -24.37
N ARG A 32 -86.42 -12.42 -23.29
CA ARG A 32 -86.43 -13.89 -23.21
C ARG A 32 -87.88 -14.39 -23.20
N ALA A 33 -88.15 -15.38 -24.06
CA ALA A 33 -89.38 -16.16 -24.26
C ALA A 33 -89.01 -17.25 -25.30
N THR A 34 -89.55 -18.47 -25.39
CA THR A 34 -90.46 -19.35 -24.61
C THR A 34 -90.14 -20.80 -25.09
N HIS A 35 -90.79 -21.94 -24.82
CA HIS A 35 -92.06 -22.38 -24.20
C HIS A 35 -91.84 -23.85 -23.70
N PRO A 36 -92.80 -24.57 -23.06
CA PRO A 36 -94.02 -25.08 -23.71
C PRO A 36 -95.30 -24.61 -23.01
N GLY A 37 -96.45 -24.85 -23.64
CA GLY A 37 -97.77 -24.53 -23.09
C GLY A 37 -98.71 -25.74 -23.16
N ILE A 38 -99.87 -25.61 -22.52
CA ILE A 38 -101.04 -26.47 -22.72
C ILE A 38 -102.21 -25.54 -23.06
N LEU A 39 -103.03 -25.93 -24.05
CA LEU A 39 -104.27 -25.21 -24.37
C LEU A 39 -105.42 -25.70 -23.48
N MET A 40 -106.30 -24.78 -23.11
CA MET A 40 -107.67 -25.09 -22.69
C MET A 40 -108.64 -24.19 -23.48
N GLU A 41 -109.84 -24.70 -23.74
CA GLU A 41 -110.72 -24.14 -24.75
C GLU A 41 -111.77 -23.17 -24.20
N LYS A 42 -112.39 -22.41 -25.12
CA LYS A 42 -113.56 -21.54 -24.93
C LYS A 42 -114.81 -22.24 -24.35
N LYS A 43 -114.71 -23.51 -23.96
CA LYS A 43 -115.80 -24.36 -23.42
C LYS A 43 -115.67 -24.60 -21.92
N GLU A 44 -114.52 -24.36 -21.33
CA GLU A 44 -114.27 -24.50 -19.87
C GLU A 44 -114.44 -23.15 -19.13
N ALA A 45 -114.41 -22.04 -19.87
CA ALA A 45 -114.67 -20.67 -19.37
C ALA A 45 -116.17 -20.33 -19.22
N LEU A 46 -117.04 -21.31 -18.93
CA LEU A 46 -118.50 -21.13 -18.93
C LEU A 46 -119.24 -21.87 -17.78
N GLY A 47 -118.59 -21.97 -16.62
CA GLY A 47 -119.21 -22.36 -15.35
C GLY A 47 -119.26 -21.19 -14.36
N PHE A 48 -120.28 -21.19 -13.48
CA PHE A 48 -120.42 -20.27 -12.34
C PHE A 48 -120.57 -18.76 -12.62
N LEU A 49 -121.47 -18.42 -13.54
CA LEU A 49 -122.40 -17.31 -13.30
C LEU A 49 -123.72 -17.86 -12.75
N HIS A 50 -124.15 -17.43 -11.54
CA HIS A 50 -125.45 -16.77 -11.36
C HIS A 50 -125.89 -16.50 -9.89
N HIS A 51 -126.76 -15.49 -9.79
CA HIS A 51 -127.96 -15.39 -8.93
C HIS A 51 -127.93 -14.64 -7.57
N ARG A 52 -128.62 -13.47 -7.59
CA ARG A 52 -129.63 -12.98 -6.59
C ARG A 52 -129.11 -12.51 -5.21
N VAL A 53 -129.78 -11.62 -4.45
CA VAL A 53 -130.97 -10.75 -4.68
C VAL A 53 -130.96 -9.54 -3.72
N LYS A 54 -131.68 -8.45 -4.04
CA LYS A 54 -131.95 -7.33 -3.10
C LYS A 54 -132.72 -7.77 -1.84
N ARG A 55 -132.26 -7.31 -0.67
CA ARG A 55 -133.08 -6.95 0.50
C ARG A 55 -132.51 -5.65 1.11
N GLY A 56 -133.23 -5.00 2.01
CA GLY A 56 -132.79 -3.77 2.67
C GLY A 56 -133.87 -3.19 3.61
N LEU A 57 -133.65 -1.93 4.01
CA LEU A 57 -134.41 -1.11 4.98
C LEU A 57 -134.31 -1.51 6.46
N GLY A 58 -134.09 -0.48 7.31
CA GLY A 58 -134.46 -0.46 8.72
C GLY A 58 -133.31 -0.60 9.73
N GLU A 59 -132.62 0.50 10.07
CA GLU A 59 -132.88 1.27 11.31
C GLU A 59 -131.96 2.51 11.40
N GLU A 60 -132.13 3.34 12.43
CA GLU A 60 -131.77 4.76 12.42
C GLU A 60 -130.32 5.06 12.88
N CYS A 61 -129.64 5.98 12.17
CA CYS A 61 -128.46 6.68 12.70
C CYS A 61 -128.86 8.11 13.10
N ARG A 62 -128.43 8.55 14.29
CA ARG A 62 -128.47 9.96 14.70
C ARG A 62 -127.37 10.78 14.03
N GLU A 63 -127.46 12.10 14.17
CA GLU A 63 -126.65 13.12 13.51
C GLU A 63 -125.13 12.83 13.56
N GLY A 64 -124.47 12.86 12.39
CA GLY A 64 -123.01 12.82 12.29
C GLY A 64 -122.44 12.09 11.07
N CYS A 65 -123.16 11.12 10.50
CA CYS A 65 -122.61 10.23 9.47
C CYS A 65 -122.96 10.64 8.02
N SER A 66 -121.93 10.77 7.17
CA SER A 66 -122.05 10.77 5.71
C SER A 66 -121.26 9.60 5.12
N TRP A 67 -121.83 8.91 4.13
CA TRP A 67 -121.14 7.88 3.36
C TRP A 67 -120.61 8.47 2.05
N GLU A 68 -119.39 8.11 1.65
CA GLU A 68 -118.82 8.39 0.33
C GLU A 68 -118.32 7.08 -0.30
N GLU A 69 -118.36 7.00 -1.64
CA GLU A 69 -118.33 5.74 -2.39
C GLU A 69 -116.91 5.33 -2.77
N VAL A 70 -116.50 4.11 -2.39
CA VAL A 70 -115.14 3.59 -2.66
C VAL A 70 -115.09 2.83 -3.99
N ILE A 71 -114.28 3.33 -4.93
CA ILE A 71 -114.00 2.68 -6.20
C ILE A 71 -112.95 1.56 -6.00
N GLU A 72 -113.25 0.34 -6.44
CA GLU A 72 -112.25 -0.73 -6.50
C GLU A 72 -111.28 -0.53 -7.68
N VAL A 73 -109.97 -0.70 -7.42
CA VAL A 73 -108.94 -0.89 -8.43
C VAL A 73 -108.41 -2.32 -8.33
N TYR A 74 -108.19 -2.96 -9.47
CA TYR A 74 -107.81 -4.37 -9.58
C TYR A 74 -106.40 -4.48 -10.18
N GLU A 75 -105.48 -5.15 -9.47
CA GLU A 75 -104.22 -5.63 -10.05
C GLU A 75 -104.18 -7.17 -10.03
N PRO A 76 -103.78 -7.84 -11.12
CA PRO A 76 -103.65 -9.30 -11.15
C PRO A 76 -102.29 -9.78 -10.59
N ASN A 77 -102.27 -11.00 -10.05
CA ASN A 77 -101.09 -11.79 -9.68
C ASN A 77 -100.41 -11.52 -8.33
N THR A 78 -101.15 -11.20 -7.25
CA THR A 78 -100.71 -11.58 -5.89
C THR A 78 -101.83 -12.26 -5.10
N ASP A 79 -101.49 -13.37 -4.45
CA ASP A 79 -102.44 -14.22 -3.72
C ASP A 79 -102.52 -13.79 -2.24
N ARG A 80 -102.97 -12.54 -2.02
CA ARG A 80 -103.14 -11.96 -0.68
C ARG A 80 -104.50 -11.29 -0.53
N SER A 81 -105.11 -11.53 0.63
CA SER A 81 -106.44 -11.04 1.00
C SER A 81 -106.55 -9.51 0.96
N LYS A 82 -107.59 -9.01 0.27
CA LYS A 82 -107.96 -7.59 0.26
C LYS A 82 -108.14 -7.08 1.70
N SER A 83 -107.29 -6.16 2.12
CA SER A 83 -107.35 -5.53 3.44
C SER A 83 -108.05 -4.18 3.31
N TYR A 84 -109.31 -4.09 3.75
CA TYR A 84 -110.04 -2.81 3.83
C TYR A 84 -109.84 -2.21 5.23
N LEU A 85 -109.27 -1.00 5.30
CA LEU A 85 -109.55 0.07 6.29
C LEU A 85 -108.42 1.11 6.28
N LEU A 86 -108.78 2.39 6.35
CA LEU A 86 -107.90 3.46 6.85
C LEU A 86 -108.75 4.59 7.44
N ASN A 87 -108.17 5.36 8.35
CA ASN A 87 -108.74 6.51 9.06
C ASN A 87 -109.98 6.24 9.94
N TRP A 88 -109.73 5.75 11.16
CA TRP A 88 -110.50 6.16 12.33
C TRP A 88 -109.86 7.41 12.95
N ASN A 89 -110.65 8.44 13.23
CA ASN A 89 -110.19 9.62 13.95
C ASN A 89 -110.48 9.45 15.45
N CYS A 90 -109.45 9.25 16.28
CA CYS A 90 -109.56 8.92 17.71
C CYS A 90 -110.00 10.12 18.59
N GLY A 91 -111.20 10.67 18.36
CA GLY A 91 -111.71 11.85 19.07
C GLY A 91 -112.04 11.67 20.56
N ALA A 92 -111.97 10.45 21.10
CA ALA A 92 -112.38 10.11 22.48
C ALA A 92 -111.26 9.53 23.37
N LEU A 93 -110.06 9.28 22.82
CA LEU A 93 -108.90 8.78 23.57
C LEU A 93 -107.70 9.64 23.28
N ASN A 94 -107.17 10.29 24.33
CA ASN A 94 -106.03 11.19 24.25
C ASN A 94 -104.70 10.40 24.20
N CYS A 95 -104.54 9.50 23.22
CA CYS A 95 -103.28 8.83 22.91
C CYS A 95 -102.38 9.80 22.09
N PRO A 96 -101.35 10.45 22.66
CA PRO A 96 -100.40 11.25 21.86
C PRO A 96 -99.56 10.40 20.90
N ALA A 97 -99.66 9.06 20.99
CA ALA A 97 -98.89 8.10 20.20
C ALA A 97 -99.66 7.45 19.03
N GLY A 98 -100.89 7.91 18.74
CA GLY A 98 -101.77 7.29 17.74
C GLY A 98 -102.49 6.02 18.22
N CYS A 99 -103.36 5.48 17.37
CA CYS A 99 -104.23 4.33 17.65
C CYS A 99 -103.98 3.19 16.65
N TYR A 100 -103.92 1.95 17.11
CA TYR A 100 -103.99 0.75 16.25
C TYR A 100 -104.63 -0.44 16.98
N SER A 101 -105.20 -1.36 16.21
CA SER A 101 -105.79 -2.61 16.72
C SER A 101 -104.69 -3.62 17.06
N THR A 102 -104.81 -4.30 18.20
CA THR A 102 -103.91 -5.41 18.58
C THR A 102 -104.42 -6.79 18.14
N ASN A 103 -105.55 -6.87 17.44
CA ASN A 103 -106.19 -8.15 17.08
C ASN A 103 -105.84 -8.57 15.64
N TYR A 104 -105.15 -9.70 15.50
CA TYR A 104 -104.80 -10.33 14.22
C TYR A 104 -105.84 -11.36 13.73
N ASP A 105 -106.85 -11.65 14.54
CA ASP A 105 -107.91 -12.62 14.26
C ASP A 105 -109.21 -11.89 13.86
N TYR A 106 -109.63 -12.10 12.61
CA TYR A 106 -110.78 -11.41 11.99
C TYR A 106 -112.13 -12.12 12.22
N SER A 107 -112.25 -12.99 13.24
CA SER A 107 -113.43 -13.86 13.41
C SER A 107 -114.54 -13.32 14.33
N HIS A 108 -114.26 -12.42 15.28
CA HIS A 108 -115.23 -11.98 16.29
C HIS A 108 -115.15 -10.46 16.58
N SER A 109 -116.28 -9.76 16.53
CA SER A 109 -116.36 -8.28 16.57
C SER A 109 -116.34 -7.65 17.97
N ASP A 110 -116.59 -8.42 19.03
CA ASP A 110 -117.21 -7.87 20.24
C ASP A 110 -116.21 -7.52 21.37
N ASN A 111 -114.90 -7.51 21.09
CA ASN A 111 -113.86 -7.05 22.02
C ASN A 111 -112.69 -6.38 21.27
N LEU A 112 -112.83 -5.09 20.96
CA LEU A 112 -111.75 -4.29 20.36
C LEU A 112 -110.92 -3.59 21.47
N ALA A 113 -109.93 -4.29 22.02
CA ALA A 113 -108.99 -3.70 22.98
C ALA A 113 -108.02 -2.74 22.27
N VAL A 114 -108.19 -1.43 22.46
CA VAL A 114 -107.27 -0.40 21.98
C VAL A 114 -106.28 -0.04 23.09
N ALA A 115 -104.99 -0.17 22.82
CA ALA A 115 -103.91 0.22 23.72
C ALA A 115 -102.93 1.17 22.99
N CYS A 116 -102.62 2.32 23.59
CA CYS A 116 -101.58 3.19 23.03
C CYS A 116 -100.22 2.52 23.24
N TYR A 117 -99.49 2.21 22.16
CA TYR A 117 -98.09 1.79 22.20
C TYR A 117 -97.19 2.77 21.40
N PRO A 118 -95.87 2.82 21.64
CA PRO A 118 -94.94 3.52 20.75
C PRO A 118 -94.81 2.78 19.41
N HIS A 119 -94.75 3.53 18.31
CA HIS A 119 -94.45 3.00 16.98
C HIS A 119 -93.41 3.87 16.27
N CYS A 120 -92.48 3.24 15.57
CA CYS A 120 -91.40 3.92 14.86
C CYS A 120 -91.36 3.36 13.43
N ASP A 121 -91.39 4.25 12.43
CA ASP A 121 -91.57 3.90 11.03
C ASP A 121 -92.81 3.03 10.76
N ARG A 122 -93.90 3.28 11.50
CA ARG A 122 -95.15 2.49 11.49
C ARG A 122 -95.00 1.02 11.93
N LYS A 123 -93.86 0.64 12.49
CA LYS A 123 -93.61 -0.68 13.10
C LYS A 123 -93.74 -0.61 14.61
N GLY A 124 -94.20 -1.71 15.23
CA GLY A 124 -94.12 -1.94 16.67
C GLY A 124 -92.87 -2.72 17.07
N ASN A 125 -92.50 -2.68 18.35
CA ASN A 125 -91.41 -3.47 18.92
C ASN A 125 -91.69 -4.99 18.75
N PRO A 126 -90.68 -5.85 18.50
CA PRO A 126 -89.25 -5.56 18.52
C PRO A 126 -88.67 -5.03 17.21
N SER A 127 -89.33 -5.20 16.07
CA SER A 127 -88.78 -4.82 14.75
C SER A 127 -88.98 -3.35 14.34
N ALA A 128 -89.44 -2.52 15.27
CA ALA A 128 -89.27 -1.08 15.19
C ALA A 128 -87.78 -0.71 15.25
N CYS A 129 -87.43 0.50 14.82
CA CYS A 129 -86.06 1.03 14.85
C CYS A 129 -85.03 0.35 13.92
N GLU A 130 -85.36 -0.80 13.32
CA GLU A 130 -84.49 -1.54 12.38
C GLU A 130 -84.22 -0.77 11.08
N ILE A 131 -82.94 -0.63 10.73
CA ILE A 131 -82.45 -0.09 9.45
C ILE A 131 -81.25 -0.91 8.93
N TYR A 132 -81.23 -1.14 7.62
CA TYR A 132 -80.16 -1.85 6.91
C TYR A 132 -79.28 -0.86 6.11
N TYR A 133 -77.97 -1.10 6.11
CA TYR A 133 -76.98 -0.34 5.35
C TYR A 133 -76.28 -1.28 4.37
N SER A 134 -76.24 -0.92 3.08
CA SER A 134 -75.57 -1.71 2.04
C SER A 134 -74.08 -1.42 1.91
N ASP A 135 -73.66 -0.20 2.29
CA ASP A 135 -72.36 0.37 1.92
C ASP A 135 -71.42 0.54 3.14
N ASP A 136 -71.91 0.23 4.35
CA ASP A 136 -71.20 0.32 5.62
C ASP A 136 -71.80 -0.70 6.60
N VAL A 137 -70.98 -1.29 7.48
CA VAL A 137 -71.36 -2.39 8.38
C VAL A 137 -70.64 -2.28 9.72
N GLN A 138 -71.28 -2.77 10.78
CA GLN A 138 -70.62 -3.01 12.07
C GLN A 138 -70.23 -4.49 12.17
N ILE A 139 -68.95 -4.79 12.37
CA ILE A 139 -68.44 -6.17 12.45
C ILE A 139 -67.97 -6.46 13.88
N THR A 140 -68.48 -7.53 14.52
CA THR A 140 -68.03 -7.93 15.87
C THR A 140 -66.62 -8.53 15.82
N ARG A 141 -65.92 -8.65 16.98
CA ARG A 141 -64.68 -9.45 17.08
C ARG A 141 -64.87 -10.94 16.74
N ALA A 142 -66.11 -11.42 16.63
CA ALA A 142 -66.44 -12.78 16.17
C ALA A 142 -66.77 -12.85 14.66
N GLY A 143 -66.74 -11.71 13.95
CA GLY A 143 -67.04 -11.62 12.52
C GLY A 143 -68.52 -11.37 12.18
N ASP A 144 -69.42 -11.25 13.17
CA ASP A 144 -70.85 -11.05 12.90
C ASP A 144 -71.11 -9.64 12.36
N ILE A 145 -71.90 -9.53 11.30
CA ILE A 145 -72.44 -8.25 10.85
C ILE A 145 -73.63 -7.87 11.74
N ARG A 146 -73.50 -6.76 12.47
CA ARG A 146 -74.57 -6.17 13.29
C ARG A 146 -75.41 -5.21 12.44
N GLN A 147 -76.72 -5.33 12.55
CA GLN A 147 -77.70 -4.36 12.05
C GLN A 147 -78.16 -3.46 13.21
N GLY A 148 -78.67 -2.27 12.91
CA GLY A 148 -79.18 -1.35 13.93
C GLY A 148 -80.48 -1.87 14.52
N THR A 149 -80.53 -2.11 15.83
CA THR A 149 -81.70 -2.62 16.55
C THR A 149 -81.86 -1.90 17.87
N GLY A 150 -83.10 -1.56 18.26
CA GLY A 150 -83.39 -0.89 19.53
C GLY A 150 -84.86 -0.99 19.90
N THR A 151 -85.32 -0.14 20.82
CA THR A 151 -86.71 -0.11 21.29
C THR A 151 -87.34 1.25 21.02
N CYS A 152 -88.47 1.26 20.33
CA CYS A 152 -89.28 2.44 20.14
C CYS A 152 -89.97 2.83 21.46
N THR A 153 -89.81 4.07 21.92
CA THR A 153 -90.28 4.54 23.24
C THR A 153 -91.23 5.75 23.17
N ALA A 154 -91.21 6.51 22.09
CA ALA A 154 -92.30 7.40 21.68
C ALA A 154 -92.50 7.28 20.16
N VAL A 155 -93.49 7.98 19.57
CA VAL A 155 -93.71 7.91 18.11
C VAL A 155 -92.49 8.45 17.39
N ASP A 156 -91.93 7.62 16.50
CA ASP A 156 -90.72 7.93 15.74
C ASP A 156 -89.52 8.36 16.62
N VAL A 157 -89.44 7.84 17.86
CA VAL A 157 -88.30 8.01 18.78
C VAL A 157 -87.79 6.65 19.25
N CYS A 158 -86.59 6.29 18.77
CA CYS A 158 -85.87 5.07 19.11
C CYS A 158 -84.84 5.27 20.22
N SER A 159 -84.78 4.33 21.16
CA SER A 159 -83.83 4.34 22.27
C SER A 159 -83.35 2.91 22.60
N GLY A 160 -82.32 2.78 23.43
CA GLY A 160 -81.75 1.45 23.73
C GLY A 160 -81.16 0.76 22.49
N CYS A 161 -80.62 1.54 21.55
CA CYS A 161 -79.93 1.02 20.37
C CYS A 161 -78.70 0.19 20.75
N ASN A 162 -78.39 -0.82 19.95
CA ASN A 162 -77.24 -1.70 20.15
C ASN A 162 -75.90 -1.01 19.81
N ASP A 163 -74.81 -1.43 20.48
CA ASP A 163 -73.46 -0.92 20.29
C ASP A 163 -73.06 -0.81 18.80
N GLY A 164 -72.69 0.40 18.39
CA GLY A 164 -72.40 0.78 17.00
C GLY A 164 -73.50 1.62 16.33
N PHE A 165 -74.63 1.81 17.01
CA PHE A 165 -75.78 2.59 16.56
C PHE A 165 -76.28 3.53 17.66
N TYR A 166 -76.86 4.67 17.28
CA TYR A 166 -77.46 5.65 18.18
C TYR A 166 -78.94 5.91 17.84
N GLY A 167 -79.72 6.31 18.84
CA GLY A 167 -81.09 6.78 18.63
C GLY A 167 -81.08 8.21 18.13
N GLY A 168 -81.53 8.44 16.91
CA GLY A 168 -81.82 9.78 16.39
C GLY A 168 -83.31 10.03 16.45
N ASP A 169 -83.99 9.65 15.37
CA ASP A 169 -85.45 9.65 15.24
C ASP A 169 -85.99 8.20 15.26
N LYS A 170 -86.71 7.80 14.21
CA LYS A 170 -87.42 6.52 14.04
C LYS A 170 -86.55 5.28 13.75
N TYR A 171 -85.23 5.42 13.73
CA TYR A 171 -84.28 4.32 13.53
C TYR A 171 -83.09 4.40 14.48
N CYS A 172 -82.45 3.26 14.73
CA CYS A 172 -81.11 3.20 15.29
C CYS A 172 -80.08 3.43 14.18
N TYR A 173 -79.64 4.68 14.02
CA TYR A 173 -78.69 5.07 12.98
C TYR A 173 -77.28 4.58 13.31
N MET A 174 -76.55 4.06 12.33
CA MET A 174 -75.15 3.65 12.53
C MET A 174 -74.30 4.90 12.84
N CYS A 175 -73.36 4.78 13.77
CA CYS A 175 -72.40 5.86 14.08
C CYS A 175 -71.64 6.31 12.83
N GLY A 176 -71.04 7.51 12.80
CA GLY A 176 -70.25 7.99 11.66
C GLY A 176 -68.97 7.18 11.44
N LYS A 177 -68.51 7.10 10.18
CA LYS A 177 -67.37 6.28 9.78
C LYS A 177 -66.04 6.89 10.25
N ILE A 178 -65.25 6.09 10.99
CA ILE A 178 -63.82 6.33 11.23
C ILE A 178 -63.05 5.48 10.21
N ASP A 179 -62.00 6.02 9.57
CA ASP A 179 -61.16 5.22 8.67
C ASP A 179 -60.36 4.17 9.45
N LYS A 180 -60.14 3.00 8.82
CA LYS A 180 -59.46 1.83 9.41
C LYS A 180 -60.03 1.33 10.74
N CYS A 181 -61.27 1.67 11.07
CA CYS A 181 -62.01 1.17 12.22
C CYS A 181 -62.97 0.04 11.81
N LEU A 182 -62.89 -1.13 12.47
CA LEU A 182 -63.78 -2.27 12.19
C LEU A 182 -65.07 -2.24 13.02
N TYR A 183 -65.02 -1.65 14.22
CA TYR A 183 -66.18 -1.51 15.09
C TYR A 183 -66.11 -0.20 15.87
N ARG A 184 -67.18 0.59 15.76
CA ARG A 184 -67.29 1.93 16.33
C ARG A 184 -68.36 1.97 17.41
N LYS A 185 -68.27 2.95 18.30
CA LYS A 185 -69.31 3.23 19.31
C LYS A 185 -69.59 4.73 19.36
N CYS A 186 -70.83 5.08 19.66
CA CYS A 186 -71.33 6.41 19.92
C CYS A 186 -72.64 6.28 20.71
N THR A 187 -73.16 7.36 21.28
CA THR A 187 -74.53 7.42 21.81
C THR A 187 -75.35 8.58 21.25
N ASP A 188 -74.72 9.44 20.44
CA ASP A 188 -75.33 10.52 19.67
C ASP A 188 -74.60 10.66 18.31
N ASN A 189 -75.13 11.49 17.40
CA ASN A 189 -74.58 11.79 16.09
C ASN A 189 -73.18 12.42 16.17
N ASN A 190 -72.17 11.54 16.18
CA ASN A 190 -70.73 11.80 16.01
C ASN A 190 -70.01 12.59 17.12
N GLN A 191 -70.71 13.22 18.07
CA GLN A 191 -70.07 13.97 19.16
C GLN A 191 -69.13 13.09 20.02
N ASN A 192 -69.62 11.90 20.38
CA ASN A 192 -68.95 10.91 21.22
C ASN A 192 -68.63 9.61 20.45
N LEU A 193 -68.45 9.73 19.13
CA LEU A 193 -67.93 8.68 18.26
C LEU A 193 -66.49 8.30 18.65
N ILE A 194 -66.26 7.00 18.85
CA ILE A 194 -64.95 6.38 19.09
C ILE A 194 -64.83 5.07 18.29
N CYS A 195 -63.61 4.63 18.03
CA CYS A 195 -63.32 3.28 17.58
C CYS A 195 -63.11 2.35 18.79
N ALA A 196 -63.71 1.17 18.75
CA ALA A 196 -63.55 0.15 19.78
C ALA A 196 -62.37 -0.80 19.50
N TRP A 197 -62.16 -1.15 18.22
CA TRP A 197 -60.97 -1.85 17.72
C TRP A 197 -60.72 -1.55 16.24
N CYS A 198 -59.45 -1.48 15.86
CA CYS A 198 -59.00 -1.09 14.53
C CYS A 198 -58.79 -2.29 13.58
N GLU A 199 -58.56 -2.00 12.30
CA GLU A 199 -58.23 -3.02 11.29
C GLU A 199 -56.90 -3.73 11.62
N GLY A 200 -56.89 -5.06 11.60
CA GLY A 200 -55.68 -5.84 11.95
C GLY A 200 -55.32 -5.81 13.44
N GLU A 201 -56.25 -5.45 14.32
CA GLU A 201 -56.15 -5.70 15.77
C GLU A 201 -56.49 -7.17 16.05
N ILE A 202 -55.47 -8.03 16.15
CA ILE A 202 -55.63 -9.48 16.38
C ILE A 202 -55.84 -9.78 17.87
N ALA A 203 -55.20 -9.00 18.75
CA ALA A 203 -55.43 -9.02 20.19
C ALA A 203 -55.16 -7.64 20.80
N ASP A 204 -55.81 -7.33 21.92
CA ASP A 204 -55.64 -6.04 22.61
C ASP A 204 -54.39 -6.04 23.51
N ARG A 205 -53.22 -6.14 22.87
CA ARG A 205 -51.88 -6.12 23.49
C ARG A 205 -50.80 -5.68 22.48
N PRO A 206 -49.61 -5.23 22.95
CA PRO A 206 -48.52 -4.80 22.06
C PRO A 206 -48.12 -5.87 21.05
N TYR A 207 -47.64 -5.44 19.87
CA TYR A 207 -47.19 -6.31 18.76
C TYR A 207 -48.25 -7.24 18.14
N TRP A 208 -49.53 -7.08 18.52
CA TRP A 208 -50.67 -7.83 17.99
C TRP A 208 -51.66 -6.94 17.23
N LYS A 209 -51.23 -5.74 16.83
CA LYS A 209 -52.03 -4.70 16.17
C LYS A 209 -51.31 -4.18 14.92
N ALA A 210 -52.00 -4.13 13.79
CA ALA A 210 -51.53 -3.42 12.60
C ALA A 210 -51.92 -1.92 12.61
N TYR A 211 -53.07 -1.63 13.20
CA TYR A 211 -53.51 -0.29 13.56
C TYR A 211 -53.91 -0.28 15.04
N THR A 212 -53.60 0.80 15.74
CA THR A 212 -54.01 1.03 17.12
C THR A 212 -54.94 2.25 17.19
N GLY A 213 -55.83 2.27 18.19
CA GLY A 213 -56.67 3.44 18.44
C GLY A 213 -55.86 4.56 19.07
N ASP A 214 -56.15 5.81 18.68
CA ASP A 214 -55.64 7.01 19.35
C ASP A 214 -55.82 6.90 20.88
N VAL A 215 -54.71 7.05 21.63
CA VAL A 215 -54.63 6.60 23.03
C VAL A 215 -55.65 7.31 23.94
N ASP A 216 -55.75 8.64 23.81
CA ASP A 216 -56.61 9.47 24.65
C ASP A 216 -58.06 9.52 24.16
N SER A 217 -58.28 9.64 22.84
CA SER A 217 -59.60 9.93 22.29
C SER A 217 -60.29 8.74 21.63
N ARG A 218 -59.51 7.75 21.17
CA ARG A 218 -59.93 6.65 20.27
C ARG A 218 -60.70 7.12 19.02
N LYS A 219 -60.59 8.38 18.61
CA LYS A 219 -61.34 8.94 17.46
C LYS A 219 -60.71 8.66 16.10
N SER A 220 -59.51 8.09 16.06
CA SER A 220 -58.84 7.63 14.84
C SER A 220 -58.11 6.30 15.06
N CYS A 221 -57.89 5.56 13.98
CA CYS A 221 -57.01 4.40 13.94
C CYS A 221 -55.70 4.78 13.28
N GLN A 222 -54.61 4.74 14.05
CA GLN A 222 -53.26 5.12 13.62
C GLN A 222 -52.46 3.86 13.29
N LYS A 223 -51.52 3.94 12.33
CA LYS A 223 -50.69 2.79 11.96
C LYS A 223 -49.79 2.40 13.12
N ALA A 224 -49.83 1.13 13.50
CA ALA A 224 -48.96 0.55 14.51
C ALA A 224 -47.80 -0.21 13.86
N CYS A 225 -46.65 -0.25 14.53
CA CYS A 225 -45.50 -1.03 14.09
C CYS A 225 -45.85 -2.52 14.10
N SER A 226 -45.72 -3.17 12.94
CA SER A 226 -46.39 -4.43 12.66
C SER A 226 -45.78 -5.20 11.50
N TRP A 227 -46.38 -6.35 11.21
CA TRP A 227 -46.00 -7.25 10.13
C TRP A 227 -46.47 -6.80 8.73
N ARG A 228 -47.42 -5.86 8.65
CA ARG A 228 -48.02 -5.44 7.38
C ARG A 228 -47.06 -4.58 6.55
N THR A 229 -47.13 -4.76 5.24
CA THR A 229 -46.29 -4.05 4.25
C THR A 229 -46.62 -2.57 4.07
N ASP A 230 -47.77 -2.11 4.58
CA ASP A 230 -48.15 -0.69 4.54
C ASP A 230 -47.80 0.07 5.83
N SER A 231 -47.25 -0.61 6.85
CA SER A 231 -46.70 -0.01 8.07
C SER A 231 -45.18 -0.22 8.14
N THR A 232 -44.56 0.12 9.26
CA THR A 232 -43.15 -0.21 9.52
C THR A 232 -42.97 -1.39 10.48
N ARG A 233 -41.91 -2.17 10.23
CA ARG A 233 -41.44 -3.24 11.11
C ARG A 233 -40.56 -2.72 12.27
N CYS A 234 -39.93 -1.55 12.08
CA CYS A 234 -39.03 -0.87 13.01
C CYS A 234 -38.09 -1.80 13.81
N TYR A 235 -37.20 -2.52 13.14
CA TYR A 235 -36.34 -3.50 13.81
C TYR A 235 -34.94 -3.63 13.16
N PRO A 236 -33.83 -3.56 13.92
CA PRO A 236 -33.76 -3.37 15.37
C PRO A 236 -34.12 -1.93 15.77
N GLY A 237 -35.04 -1.80 16.71
CA GLY A 237 -35.66 -0.54 17.08
C GLY A 237 -36.90 -0.75 17.93
N THR A 238 -37.57 0.34 18.30
CA THR A 238 -38.85 0.34 19.02
C THR A 238 -39.75 1.47 18.50
N CYS A 239 -41.04 1.39 18.80
CA CYS A 239 -42.01 2.43 18.44
C CYS A 239 -42.71 2.94 19.69
N ALA A 240 -42.54 4.22 20.01
CA ALA A 240 -43.24 4.83 21.13
C ALA A 240 -44.76 4.78 20.87
N ASP A 241 -45.52 4.37 21.89
CA ASP A 241 -46.98 4.20 21.85
C ASP A 241 -47.47 3.21 20.77
N GLU A 242 -46.61 2.26 20.39
CA GLU A 242 -46.77 1.33 19.25
C GLU A 242 -46.80 2.00 17.86
N LEU A 243 -46.67 3.34 17.76
CA LEU A 243 -46.98 4.09 16.55
C LEU A 243 -45.89 4.03 15.47
N ALA A 244 -46.30 3.75 14.23
CA ALA A 244 -45.43 3.67 13.04
C ALA A 244 -44.70 4.99 12.71
N ALA A 245 -45.27 6.13 13.08
CA ALA A 245 -44.64 7.45 12.95
C ALA A 245 -43.54 7.71 13.99
N ASN A 246 -43.55 6.95 15.10
CA ASN A 246 -42.65 7.10 16.25
C ASN A 246 -41.56 6.01 16.27
N CYS A 247 -41.23 5.44 15.11
CA CYS A 247 -40.15 4.45 14.99
C CYS A 247 -38.80 5.08 15.35
N GLN A 248 -38.10 4.47 16.30
CA GLN A 248 -36.75 4.81 16.72
C GLN A 248 -35.87 3.56 16.57
N CYS A 249 -34.86 3.65 15.71
CA CYS A 249 -33.94 2.56 15.47
C CYS A 249 -32.92 2.41 16.61
N ALA A 250 -32.38 1.20 16.76
CA ALA A 250 -31.25 0.95 17.65
C ALA A 250 -29.98 1.64 17.12
N ASP A 251 -29.00 1.85 18.01
CA ASP A 251 -27.71 2.45 17.65
C ASP A 251 -27.07 1.75 16.44
N ASN A 252 -26.56 2.55 15.51
CA ASN A 252 -25.97 2.15 14.22
C ASN A 252 -26.94 1.53 13.19
N PHE A 253 -28.26 1.76 13.31
CA PHE A 253 -29.27 1.39 12.30
C PHE A 253 -30.14 2.58 11.87
N SER A 254 -30.49 2.63 10.58
CA SER A 254 -31.34 3.66 9.98
C SER A 254 -32.29 3.12 8.91
N GLY A 255 -33.11 4.02 8.33
CA GLY A 255 -34.13 3.69 7.33
C GLY A 255 -35.55 3.57 7.92
N THR A 256 -36.55 3.47 7.04
CA THR A 256 -37.98 3.46 7.41
C THR A 256 -38.33 2.28 8.33
N HIS A 257 -37.60 1.18 8.23
CA HIS A 257 -37.78 -0.07 8.97
C HIS A 257 -36.59 -0.42 9.87
N CYS A 258 -35.61 0.49 10.01
CA CYS A 258 -34.28 0.22 10.57
C CYS A 258 -33.48 -0.81 9.76
N GLU A 259 -33.73 -0.88 8.44
CA GLU A 259 -33.16 -1.89 7.54
C GLU A 259 -31.74 -1.59 7.05
N ASN A 260 -31.22 -0.38 7.27
CA ASN A 260 -29.84 -0.02 6.94
C ASN A 260 -28.96 -0.17 8.17
N ILE A 261 -27.74 -0.65 7.98
CA ILE A 261 -26.67 -0.58 8.98
C ILE A 261 -25.81 0.64 8.64
N ASP A 262 -25.54 1.49 9.62
CA ASP A 262 -24.75 2.72 9.44
C ASP A 262 -23.25 2.52 9.75
N GLU A 263 -22.92 1.51 10.56
CA GLU A 263 -21.55 1.14 10.93
C GLU A 263 -20.95 0.11 9.97
N ALA A 264 -19.67 0.27 9.63
CA ALA A 264 -18.90 -0.66 8.80
C ALA A 264 -18.12 -1.69 9.64
N PRO A 265 -18.00 -2.96 9.20
CA PRO A 265 -17.37 -4.01 9.98
C PRO A 265 -15.86 -3.77 10.12
N PRO A 266 -15.29 -3.70 11.34
CA PRO A 266 -13.85 -3.58 11.51
C PRO A 266 -13.11 -4.84 11.01
N ILE A 267 -12.14 -4.61 10.13
CA ILE A 267 -11.08 -5.58 9.81
C ILE A 267 -10.05 -5.48 10.93
N LEU A 268 -9.85 -6.58 11.66
CA LEU A 268 -9.04 -6.64 12.89
C LEU A 268 -7.57 -7.01 12.64
N GLU A 269 -7.32 -7.81 11.61
CA GLU A 269 -5.98 -8.19 11.14
C GLU A 269 -6.05 -8.38 9.63
N ASN A 270 -5.04 -7.95 8.88
CA ASN A 270 -4.95 -8.28 7.46
C ASN A 270 -3.51 -8.20 6.94
N HIS A 271 -3.08 -9.15 6.12
CA HIS A 271 -1.78 -9.08 5.45
C HIS A 271 -1.74 -9.94 4.16
N GLY A 272 -1.03 -9.45 3.15
CA GLY A 272 -0.59 -10.23 2.01
C GLY A 272 0.86 -10.69 2.16
N GLN A 273 1.23 -11.79 1.49
CA GLN A 273 2.60 -12.27 1.37
C GLN A 273 2.80 -13.08 0.08
N PHE A 274 3.99 -13.03 -0.51
CA PHE A 274 4.38 -13.77 -1.71
C PHE A 274 5.46 -14.82 -1.40
N PHE A 275 5.37 -15.99 -2.06
CA PHE A 275 6.26 -17.15 -1.88
C PHE A 275 6.90 -17.61 -3.19
N ASP A 276 8.19 -17.94 -3.14
CA ASP A 276 8.89 -18.66 -4.22
C ASP A 276 8.51 -20.16 -4.29
N GLY A 277 7.93 -20.70 -3.22
CA GLY A 277 7.55 -22.11 -3.06
C GLY A 277 8.61 -22.99 -2.38
N ILE A 278 9.72 -22.41 -1.90
CA ILE A 278 10.82 -23.12 -1.24
C ILE A 278 11.22 -22.43 0.07
N GLN A 279 11.62 -21.14 0.05
CA GLN A 279 12.13 -20.43 1.24
C GLN A 279 11.87 -18.91 1.28
N LYS A 280 11.92 -18.17 0.17
CA LYS A 280 11.72 -16.71 0.22
C LYS A 280 10.25 -16.36 0.40
N MET A 281 9.97 -15.62 1.48
CA MET A 281 8.76 -14.83 1.66
C MET A 281 9.08 -13.35 1.49
N ILE A 282 8.18 -12.59 0.88
CA ILE A 282 8.04 -11.16 1.15
C ILE A 282 6.66 -10.96 1.77
N LYS A 283 6.63 -10.29 2.93
CA LYS A 283 5.43 -10.01 3.72
C LYS A 283 5.41 -8.53 4.07
N ILE A 284 4.22 -7.94 4.18
CA ILE A 284 4.04 -6.64 4.85
C ILE A 284 4.36 -6.84 6.35
N GLU A 285 5.49 -6.31 6.82
CA GLU A 285 5.96 -6.54 8.21
C GLU A 285 5.09 -5.85 9.26
N ASN A 286 4.52 -4.69 8.91
CA ASN A 286 3.60 -3.94 9.76
C ASN A 286 2.16 -4.45 9.63
N ASP A 287 1.42 -4.52 10.74
CA ASP A 287 -0.04 -4.65 10.68
C ASP A 287 -0.63 -3.38 10.05
N PRO A 288 -1.32 -3.47 8.90
CA PRO A 288 -1.89 -2.31 8.22
C PRO A 288 -2.94 -1.56 9.02
N ASN A 289 -3.52 -2.16 10.06
CA ASN A 289 -4.44 -1.47 10.98
C ASN A 289 -3.74 -0.47 11.92
N HIS A 290 -2.41 -0.49 11.98
CA HIS A 290 -1.60 0.46 12.73
C HIS A 290 -0.92 1.54 11.86
N ILE A 291 -1.13 1.52 10.54
CA ILE A 291 -0.56 2.51 9.61
C ILE A 291 -1.54 3.69 9.48
N THR A 292 -1.16 4.86 10.02
CA THR A 292 -1.98 6.08 9.98
C THR A 292 -1.88 6.83 8.65
N ASP A 293 -0.79 6.65 7.91
CA ASP A 293 -0.42 7.48 6.77
C ASP A 293 -0.01 6.62 5.57
N GLY A 294 -0.85 6.63 4.52
CA GLY A 294 -0.57 5.99 3.24
C GLY A 294 -0.84 4.48 3.18
N HIS A 295 -1.09 3.99 1.97
CA HIS A 295 -1.10 2.56 1.69
C HIS A 295 0.36 2.06 1.63
N PRO A 296 0.77 1.03 2.39
CA PRO A 296 2.13 0.50 2.29
C PRO A 296 2.38 -0.08 0.90
N ILE A 297 3.38 0.50 0.21
CA ILE A 297 3.98 -0.07 -1.00
C ILE A 297 5.14 -0.96 -0.56
N VAL A 298 5.12 -2.22 -0.96
CA VAL A 298 6.21 -3.17 -0.76
C VAL A 298 7.00 -3.30 -2.08
N TRP A 299 8.21 -2.75 -2.06
CA TRP A 299 9.16 -2.83 -3.17
C TRP A 299 9.85 -4.20 -3.21
N THR A 300 10.17 -4.69 -4.41
CA THR A 300 10.86 -5.97 -4.58
C THR A 300 11.50 -6.13 -5.95
N ASN A 301 12.69 -6.74 -6.01
CA ASN A 301 13.33 -7.16 -7.26
C ASN A 301 13.14 -8.65 -7.59
N PHE A 302 12.37 -9.40 -6.79
CA PHE A 302 12.28 -10.85 -6.95
C PHE A 302 11.15 -11.26 -7.92
N ILE A 303 11.53 -11.77 -9.10
CA ILE A 303 10.60 -11.98 -10.23
C ILE A 303 9.88 -13.34 -10.28
N MET A 304 10.12 -14.24 -9.32
CA MET A 304 9.75 -15.68 -9.40
C MET A 304 8.85 -16.19 -8.26
N PHE A 305 7.77 -15.47 -7.91
CA PHE A 305 6.82 -15.96 -6.91
C PHE A 305 5.75 -16.89 -7.51
N GLY A 306 5.69 -18.14 -7.06
CA GLY A 306 4.68 -19.11 -7.52
C GLY A 306 3.29 -18.93 -6.88
N LEU A 307 3.25 -18.37 -5.66
CA LEU A 307 2.06 -18.29 -4.83
C LEU A 307 2.00 -16.94 -4.11
N ALA A 308 0.83 -16.30 -4.10
CA ALA A 308 0.49 -15.27 -3.13
C ALA A 308 -0.46 -15.87 -2.09
N GLU A 309 -0.18 -15.66 -0.81
CA GLU A 309 -1.10 -15.99 0.28
C GLU A 309 -1.53 -14.74 1.03
N THR A 310 -2.71 -14.82 1.64
CA THR A 310 -3.37 -13.65 2.16
C THR A 310 -4.21 -14.02 3.37
N VAL A 311 -4.15 -13.23 4.43
CA VAL A 311 -4.89 -13.43 5.68
C VAL A 311 -5.73 -12.20 5.97
N MET A 312 -6.97 -12.41 6.41
CA MET A 312 -7.87 -11.36 6.91
C MET A 312 -8.72 -11.89 8.07
N SER A 313 -8.72 -11.17 9.19
CA SER A 313 -9.66 -11.35 10.30
C SER A 313 -10.60 -10.15 10.37
N ALA A 314 -11.92 -10.37 10.44
CA ALA A 314 -12.91 -9.30 10.64
C ALA A 314 -13.98 -9.70 11.65
N LYS A 315 -14.69 -8.71 12.19
CA LYS A 315 -15.73 -8.90 13.22
C LYS A 315 -16.89 -7.93 13.02
N TYR A 316 -18.13 -8.40 13.23
CA TYR A 316 -19.29 -7.52 13.41
C TYR A 316 -20.25 -8.19 14.39
N LEU A 317 -20.49 -7.57 15.55
CA LEU A 317 -21.35 -8.13 16.59
C LEU A 317 -22.81 -7.71 16.37
N GLN A 318 -23.72 -8.65 16.58
CA GLN A 318 -25.15 -8.34 16.65
C GLN A 318 -25.44 -7.45 17.88
N PRO A 319 -26.21 -6.35 17.73
CA PRO A 319 -26.63 -5.53 18.86
C PRO A 319 -27.51 -6.35 19.81
N ASN A 320 -27.36 -6.13 21.12
CA ASN A 320 -28.07 -6.87 22.15
C ASN A 320 -29.54 -6.40 22.31
N VAL A 321 -30.34 -6.64 21.27
CA VAL A 321 -31.78 -6.34 21.24
C VAL A 321 -32.55 -7.62 21.52
N GLY A 322 -33.14 -7.70 22.71
CA GLY A 322 -33.91 -8.87 23.14
C GLY A 322 -35.21 -9.04 22.35
N LEU A 323 -35.44 -10.25 21.83
CA LEU A 323 -36.70 -10.60 21.17
C LEU A 323 -37.76 -10.95 22.21
N ASP A 324 -38.83 -10.14 22.28
CA ASP A 324 -40.03 -10.47 23.04
C ASP A 324 -40.76 -11.66 22.37
N PRO A 325 -41.08 -12.75 23.09
CA PRO A 325 -41.83 -13.90 22.56
C PRO A 325 -43.19 -13.56 21.92
N ASP A 326 -43.82 -12.45 22.32
CA ASP A 326 -45.08 -11.95 21.75
C ASP A 326 -44.88 -10.94 20.59
N HIS A 327 -43.64 -10.59 20.24
CA HIS A 327 -43.35 -9.77 19.05
C HIS A 327 -43.76 -10.48 17.75
N TYR A 328 -44.07 -9.69 16.71
CA TYR A 328 -44.24 -10.22 15.35
C TYR A 328 -42.89 -10.57 14.67
N VAL A 329 -41.75 -10.22 15.28
CA VAL A 329 -40.42 -10.64 14.81
C VAL A 329 -40.14 -12.00 15.42
N ARG A 330 -39.72 -12.97 14.60
CA ARG A 330 -39.48 -14.36 15.02
C ARG A 330 -38.01 -14.78 14.99
N ASP A 331 -37.20 -14.08 14.21
CA ASP A 331 -35.77 -14.32 14.09
C ASP A 331 -35.10 -13.05 13.56
N PHE A 332 -33.92 -12.73 14.08
CA PHE A 332 -33.12 -11.58 13.69
C PHE A 332 -31.67 -11.95 13.88
N LYS A 333 -30.91 -11.91 12.79
CA LYS A 333 -29.46 -12.09 12.84
C LYS A 333 -28.75 -11.10 11.91
N VAL A 334 -27.75 -10.42 12.45
CA VAL A 334 -26.81 -9.58 11.69
C VAL A 334 -25.37 -9.97 12.04
N GLY A 335 -24.44 -9.68 11.14
CA GLY A 335 -23.05 -10.10 11.21
C GLY A 335 -22.35 -9.83 9.88
N LEU A 336 -21.22 -10.49 9.65
CA LEU A 336 -20.51 -10.50 8.38
C LEU A 336 -21.27 -11.37 7.37
N VAL A 337 -21.55 -10.84 6.18
CA VAL A 337 -22.29 -11.54 5.10
C VAL A 337 -21.44 -11.80 3.86
N GLU A 338 -20.38 -11.03 3.66
CA GLU A 338 -19.37 -11.27 2.64
C GLU A 338 -18.00 -10.85 3.17
N MET A 339 -16.98 -11.66 2.94
CA MET A 339 -15.57 -11.28 2.99
C MET A 339 -14.90 -11.81 1.74
N LYS A 340 -14.05 -11.01 1.12
CA LYS A 340 -13.32 -11.41 -0.09
C LYS A 340 -11.98 -10.69 -0.21
N THR A 341 -11.13 -11.29 -1.01
CA THR A 341 -9.87 -10.71 -1.49
C THR A 341 -9.94 -10.57 -3.00
N THR A 342 -9.38 -9.47 -3.52
CA THR A 342 -9.13 -9.26 -4.95
C THR A 342 -7.66 -8.92 -5.17
N LEU A 343 -6.94 -9.66 -6.02
CA LEU A 343 -5.62 -9.27 -6.53
C LEU A 343 -5.80 -8.71 -7.95
N LYS A 344 -5.35 -7.48 -8.17
CA LYS A 344 -5.30 -6.82 -9.48
C LYS A 344 -3.85 -6.76 -9.94
N PHE A 345 -3.53 -7.36 -11.08
CA PHE A 345 -2.18 -7.34 -11.64
C PHE A 345 -2.11 -6.31 -12.78
N TYR A 346 -1.16 -5.39 -12.70
CA TYR A 346 -0.87 -4.35 -13.68
C TYR A 346 0.55 -4.51 -14.23
N ARG A 347 0.74 -4.22 -15.52
CA ARG A 347 2.05 -4.18 -16.20
C ARG A 347 2.09 -3.01 -17.17
N GLY A 348 3.03 -2.08 -16.99
CA GLY A 348 3.12 -0.84 -17.77
C GLY A 348 1.84 0.00 -17.63
N GLY A 349 1.52 0.38 -16.39
CA GLY A 349 0.31 1.12 -15.99
C GLY A 349 -1.05 0.46 -16.27
N SER A 350 -1.09 -0.69 -16.97
CA SER A 350 -2.33 -1.28 -17.50
C SER A 350 -2.71 -2.56 -16.76
N LEU A 351 -3.96 -2.65 -16.29
CA LEU A 351 -4.53 -3.87 -15.71
C LEU A 351 -4.46 -5.03 -16.72
N LYS A 352 -3.94 -6.19 -16.30
CA LYS A 352 -3.78 -7.41 -17.12
C LYS A 352 -4.61 -8.58 -16.63
N ASP A 353 -4.80 -8.71 -15.31
CA ASP A 353 -5.57 -9.79 -14.69
C ASP A 353 -6.22 -9.33 -13.37
N THR A 354 -7.27 -10.02 -12.93
CA THR A 354 -7.93 -9.78 -11.65
C THR A 354 -8.46 -11.10 -11.09
N LYS A 355 -7.86 -11.57 -9.99
CA LYS A 355 -8.25 -12.80 -9.29
C LYS A 355 -9.03 -12.45 -8.03
N ILE A 356 -10.21 -13.05 -7.85
CA ILE A 356 -11.08 -12.84 -6.68
C ILE A 356 -11.29 -14.17 -5.97
N GLN A 357 -11.19 -14.20 -4.64
CA GLN A 357 -11.65 -15.32 -3.82
C GLN A 357 -12.55 -14.82 -2.69
N PHE A 358 -13.65 -15.52 -2.47
CA PHE A 358 -14.59 -15.26 -1.37
C PHE A 358 -14.27 -16.16 -0.18
N CYS A 359 -14.33 -15.60 1.02
CA CYS A 359 -14.30 -16.35 2.26
C CYS A 359 -15.67 -17.02 2.47
N GLN A 360 -15.69 -18.23 3.05
CA GLN A 360 -16.88 -19.07 3.17
C GLN A 360 -16.81 -19.92 4.45
N PRO A 361 -17.95 -20.41 4.99
CA PRO A 361 -19.32 -20.17 4.54
C PRO A 361 -19.91 -18.92 5.21
N MET A 362 -20.37 -17.97 4.42
CA MET A 362 -21.07 -16.77 4.91
C MET A 362 -22.01 -16.21 3.84
N SER A 363 -23.15 -15.70 4.28
CA SER A 363 -24.13 -15.05 3.40
C SER A 363 -25.11 -14.19 4.18
N LYS A 364 -25.95 -13.41 3.48
CA LYS A 364 -27.10 -12.71 4.09
C LYS A 364 -28.17 -13.62 4.72
N TYR A 365 -28.12 -14.94 4.49
CA TYR A 365 -28.99 -15.93 5.13
C TYR A 365 -28.35 -16.54 6.38
N GLU A 366 -27.01 -16.58 6.41
CA GLU A 366 -26.20 -17.13 7.49
C GLU A 366 -25.07 -16.14 7.82
N PRO A 367 -25.38 -14.97 8.42
CA PRO A 367 -24.37 -14.02 8.84
C PRO A 367 -23.57 -14.56 10.03
N ILE A 368 -22.30 -14.18 10.14
CA ILE A 368 -21.37 -14.66 11.17
C ILE A 368 -20.65 -13.52 11.89
N ASP A 369 -20.52 -13.64 13.21
CA ASP A 369 -20.07 -12.58 14.10
C ASP A 369 -18.57 -12.25 13.94
N PHE A 370 -17.78 -13.26 13.57
CA PHE A 370 -16.32 -13.20 13.40
C PHE A 370 -15.87 -14.24 12.36
N LEU A 371 -14.87 -13.90 11.55
CA LEU A 371 -14.17 -14.84 10.70
C LEU A 371 -12.69 -14.47 10.58
N ASN A 372 -11.82 -15.47 10.68
CA ASN A 372 -10.46 -15.43 10.15
C ASN A 372 -10.44 -16.25 8.84
N CYS A 373 -9.92 -15.66 7.78
CA CYS A 373 -9.90 -16.20 6.43
C CYS A 373 -8.48 -16.16 5.88
N LYS A 374 -7.96 -17.34 5.50
CA LYS A 374 -6.72 -17.46 4.71
C LYS A 374 -7.08 -17.87 3.28
N GLN A 375 -6.46 -17.22 2.30
CA GLN A 375 -6.64 -17.48 0.87
C GLN A 375 -5.29 -17.60 0.16
N SER A 376 -5.29 -18.31 -0.96
CA SER A 376 -4.09 -18.77 -1.67
C SER A 376 -4.30 -18.65 -3.18
N PHE A 377 -3.48 -17.83 -3.83
CA PHE A 377 -3.59 -17.45 -5.23
C PHE A 377 -2.36 -17.91 -6.01
N TYR A 378 -2.51 -18.94 -6.83
CA TYR A 378 -1.46 -19.36 -7.75
C TYR A 378 -1.19 -18.26 -8.78
N VAL A 379 0.06 -17.81 -8.81
CA VAL A 379 0.52 -16.69 -9.65
C VAL A 379 0.76 -17.17 -11.07
N SER A 380 1.41 -18.33 -11.22
CA SER A 380 1.32 -19.16 -12.42
C SER A 380 -0.07 -19.79 -12.53
N SER A 381 -0.59 -19.91 -13.75
CA SER A 381 -1.85 -20.64 -14.02
C SER A 381 -1.72 -21.47 -15.29
N TYR A 382 -2.44 -22.59 -15.36
CA TYR A 382 -2.45 -23.46 -16.53
C TYR A 382 -3.41 -23.00 -17.65
N THR A 383 -4.23 -21.96 -17.40
CA THR A 383 -5.39 -21.60 -18.25
C THR A 383 -5.59 -20.09 -18.42
N GLY A 384 -4.55 -19.28 -18.18
CA GLY A 384 -4.59 -17.82 -18.28
C GLY A 384 -3.19 -17.24 -18.52
N PRO A 385 -3.06 -15.92 -18.73
CA PRO A 385 -1.76 -15.28 -18.92
C PRO A 385 -0.86 -15.51 -17.70
N ALA A 386 0.35 -16.02 -17.92
CA ALA A 386 1.34 -16.13 -16.86
C ALA A 386 1.77 -14.71 -16.42
N TRP A 387 1.64 -14.41 -15.12
CA TRP A 387 2.20 -13.18 -14.56
C TRP A 387 3.73 -13.23 -14.59
N LEU A 388 4.30 -14.44 -14.44
CA LEU A 388 5.73 -14.70 -14.35
C LEU A 388 6.45 -14.73 -15.72
N PRO A 389 7.73 -14.30 -15.76
CA PRO A 389 8.41 -13.56 -14.71
C PRO A 389 7.81 -12.16 -14.54
N PHE A 390 7.84 -11.62 -13.31
CA PHE A 390 7.54 -10.21 -13.10
C PHE A 390 8.59 -9.32 -13.78
N GLN A 391 8.20 -8.08 -14.07
CA GLN A 391 8.97 -7.07 -14.81
C GLN A 391 9.04 -5.77 -14.00
N HIS A 392 9.99 -4.89 -14.31
CA HIS A 392 10.01 -3.54 -13.73
C HIS A 392 8.75 -2.76 -14.17
N ASP A 393 8.16 -2.00 -13.24
CA ASP A 393 6.80 -1.44 -13.31
C ASP A 393 5.64 -2.46 -13.40
N ASP A 394 5.85 -3.71 -12.95
CA ASP A 394 4.72 -4.54 -12.54
C ASP A 394 4.20 -4.11 -11.17
N LYS A 395 2.88 -4.07 -11.03
CA LYS A 395 2.21 -3.82 -9.74
C LYS A 395 1.18 -4.91 -9.47
N VAL A 396 1.14 -5.41 -8.24
CA VAL A 396 0.02 -6.22 -7.74
C VAL A 396 -0.65 -5.47 -6.59
N ILE A 397 -1.85 -4.96 -6.85
CA ILE A 397 -2.70 -4.34 -5.83
C ILE A 397 -3.57 -5.43 -5.21
N TYR A 398 -3.42 -5.60 -3.91
CA TYR A 398 -4.20 -6.48 -3.05
C TYR A 398 -5.30 -5.67 -2.37
N THR A 399 -6.56 -5.98 -2.66
CA THR A 399 -7.75 -5.41 -2.01
C THR A 399 -8.40 -6.47 -1.12
N VAL A 400 -8.56 -6.20 0.18
CA VAL A 400 -9.53 -6.93 1.02
C VAL A 400 -10.79 -6.12 1.23
N SER A 401 -11.92 -6.82 1.36
CA SER A 401 -13.17 -6.22 1.78
C SER A 401 -13.97 -7.12 2.71
N ALA A 402 -14.53 -6.53 3.77
CA ALA A 402 -15.50 -7.16 4.66
C ALA A 402 -16.82 -6.37 4.63
N THR A 403 -17.95 -7.07 4.51
CA THR A 403 -19.30 -6.49 4.38
C THR A 403 -20.20 -7.08 5.46
N ASN A 404 -20.91 -6.23 6.21
CA ASN A 404 -21.91 -6.66 7.18
C ASN A 404 -23.32 -6.70 6.56
N GLY A 405 -24.30 -7.17 7.33
CA GLY A 405 -25.68 -7.34 6.90
C GLY A 405 -26.34 -8.47 7.66
N GLY A 406 -27.43 -9.02 7.11
CA GLY A 406 -28.12 -10.16 7.70
C GLY A 406 -29.59 -10.20 7.30
N PHE A 407 -30.44 -10.76 8.16
CA PHE A 407 -31.86 -10.93 7.90
C PHE A 407 -32.76 -10.65 9.11
N LEU A 408 -34.03 -10.36 8.79
CA LEU A 408 -35.15 -10.23 9.72
C LEU A 408 -36.28 -11.15 9.27
N LYS A 409 -36.80 -12.01 10.15
CA LYS A 409 -38.00 -12.84 9.88
C LYS A 409 -39.18 -12.32 10.68
N VAL A 410 -40.27 -12.04 10.00
CA VAL A 410 -41.51 -11.49 10.57
C VAL A 410 -42.68 -12.43 10.28
N GLN A 411 -43.42 -12.80 11.32
CA GLN A 411 -44.66 -13.57 11.19
C GLN A 411 -45.80 -12.63 10.78
N ASP A 412 -46.48 -12.96 9.68
CA ASP A 412 -47.74 -12.32 9.31
C ASP A 412 -48.86 -12.81 10.26
N ARG A 413 -49.43 -11.90 11.05
CA ARG A 413 -50.51 -12.26 11.98
C ARG A 413 -51.90 -12.27 11.34
N ASP A 414 -52.10 -11.62 10.20
CA ASP A 414 -53.38 -11.65 9.49
C ASP A 414 -53.60 -13.02 8.84
N GLU A 415 -52.59 -13.59 8.17
CA GLU A 415 -52.65 -14.95 7.63
C GLU A 415 -52.79 -16.00 8.75
N TYR A 416 -52.05 -15.82 9.86
CA TYR A 416 -52.16 -16.69 11.03
C TYR A 416 -53.57 -16.67 11.63
N PHE A 417 -54.16 -15.49 11.86
CA PHE A 417 -55.50 -15.40 12.45
C PHE A 417 -56.61 -15.86 11.51
N ASN A 418 -56.57 -15.45 10.23
CA ASN A 418 -57.66 -15.72 9.28
C ASN A 418 -57.63 -17.14 8.68
N ARG A 419 -56.47 -17.82 8.66
CA ARG A 419 -56.33 -19.15 8.04
C ARG A 419 -55.69 -20.21 8.93
N ASN A 420 -55.21 -19.86 10.13
CA ASN A 420 -54.38 -20.73 10.98
C ASN A 420 -53.12 -21.25 10.25
N VAL A 421 -52.53 -20.39 9.40
CA VAL A 421 -51.30 -20.67 8.63
C VAL A 421 -50.20 -19.73 9.10
N GLU A 422 -49.08 -20.29 9.55
CA GLU A 422 -47.88 -19.50 9.85
C GLU A 422 -47.17 -19.10 8.56
N VAL A 423 -47.28 -17.81 8.20
CA VAL A 423 -46.53 -17.20 7.10
C VAL A 423 -45.41 -16.35 7.70
N ILE A 424 -44.17 -16.63 7.31
CA ILE A 424 -42.99 -15.89 7.77
C ILE A 424 -42.32 -15.20 6.58
N ASN A 425 -42.37 -13.87 6.59
CA ASN A 425 -41.73 -13.01 5.59
C ASN A 425 -40.28 -12.71 6.01
N GLN A 426 -39.31 -12.94 5.13
CA GLN A 426 -37.90 -12.65 5.39
C GLN A 426 -37.42 -11.42 4.60
N TYR A 427 -36.84 -10.47 5.32
CA TYR A 427 -36.22 -9.25 4.82
C TYR A 427 -34.71 -9.31 5.07
N PHE A 428 -33.93 -8.45 4.40
CA PHE A 428 -32.47 -8.38 4.54
C PHE A 428 -32.03 -6.97 4.91
N TYR A 429 -30.95 -6.88 5.71
CA TYR A 429 -30.32 -5.61 6.05
C TYR A 429 -29.38 -5.14 4.95
N GLN A 430 -29.38 -3.84 4.68
CA GLN A 430 -28.42 -3.16 3.80
C GLN A 430 -27.20 -2.77 4.63
N GLY A 431 -26.11 -3.52 4.48
CA GLY A 431 -24.89 -3.30 5.24
C GLY A 431 -23.84 -2.44 4.54
N GLN A 432 -22.84 -2.04 5.32
CA GLN A 432 -21.66 -1.29 4.89
C GLN A 432 -20.50 -2.24 4.55
N THR A 433 -19.53 -1.73 3.80
CA THR A 433 -18.30 -2.47 3.44
C THR A 433 -17.05 -1.70 3.84
N THR A 434 -16.17 -2.34 4.61
CA THR A 434 -14.81 -1.84 4.89
C THR A 434 -13.85 -2.43 3.87
N THR A 435 -12.96 -1.61 3.30
CA THR A 435 -11.88 -2.05 2.41
C THR A 435 -10.49 -1.66 2.94
N ARG A 436 -9.46 -2.42 2.54
CA ARG A 436 -8.04 -2.05 2.65
C ARG A 436 -7.31 -2.50 1.40
N ASP A 437 -6.41 -1.64 0.90
CA ASP A 437 -5.60 -1.88 -0.30
C ASP A 437 -4.10 -1.83 0.03
N PHE A 438 -3.30 -2.76 -0.49
CA PHE A 438 -1.83 -2.77 -0.43
C PHE A 438 -1.24 -2.97 -1.81
N GLU A 439 -0.05 -2.45 -2.05
CA GLU A 439 0.62 -2.57 -3.34
C GLU A 439 1.97 -3.28 -3.20
N TYR A 440 2.20 -4.26 -4.05
CA TYR A 440 3.53 -4.77 -4.34
C TYR A 440 3.96 -4.18 -5.68
N HIS A 441 5.11 -3.49 -5.73
CA HIS A 441 5.63 -2.86 -6.95
C HIS A 441 7.02 -3.40 -7.23
N TRP A 442 7.21 -3.94 -8.44
CA TRP A 442 8.47 -4.55 -8.86
C TRP A 442 9.40 -3.51 -9.47
N ASP A 443 10.59 -3.44 -8.91
CA ASP A 443 11.68 -2.65 -9.44
C ASP A 443 12.91 -3.54 -9.67
N LEU A 444 13.43 -3.50 -10.90
CA LEU A 444 14.56 -4.31 -11.38
C LEU A 444 15.69 -3.43 -11.94
N VAL A 445 15.57 -2.11 -11.80
CA VAL A 445 16.63 -1.17 -12.18
C VAL A 445 17.67 -1.15 -11.07
N LEU A 446 18.95 -0.99 -11.42
CA LEU A 446 20.00 -0.82 -10.41
C LEU A 446 20.06 0.66 -10.01
N PRO A 447 20.20 1.01 -8.72
CA PRO A 447 20.49 2.37 -8.32
C PRO A 447 21.75 2.87 -9.03
N TYR A 448 21.75 4.14 -9.43
CA TYR A 448 22.79 4.73 -10.26
C TYR A 448 23.38 5.97 -9.60
N HIS A 449 24.55 6.38 -10.08
CA HIS A 449 25.27 7.56 -9.59
C HIS A 449 25.24 8.69 -10.64
N CYS A 450 25.22 9.96 -10.24
CA CYS A 450 25.09 11.07 -11.19
C CYS A 450 26.24 11.21 -12.21
N SER A 451 27.34 10.47 -12.07
CA SER A 451 28.40 10.37 -13.09
C SER A 451 27.95 9.64 -14.36
N VAL A 452 26.97 8.72 -14.30
CA VAL A 452 26.36 8.11 -15.49
C VAL A 452 25.18 8.93 -16.03
N ALA A 453 24.51 9.72 -15.18
CA ALA A 453 23.36 10.56 -15.54
C ALA A 453 23.78 11.92 -16.12
N SER A 454 24.50 11.87 -17.25
CA SER A 454 24.85 12.97 -18.18
C SER A 454 24.75 14.43 -17.70
N GLY A 455 25.90 15.09 -17.51
CA GLY A 455 26.05 16.52 -17.84
C GLY A 455 26.18 17.53 -16.69
N THR A 456 26.21 17.10 -15.44
CA THR A 456 26.52 17.96 -14.28
C THR A 456 27.82 17.59 -13.59
N ALA A 457 28.38 18.52 -12.81
CA ALA A 457 29.51 18.28 -11.92
C ALA A 457 29.05 17.43 -10.72
N CYS A 458 28.96 16.12 -10.93
CA CYS A 458 28.67 15.13 -9.90
C CYS A 458 29.85 15.02 -8.91
N ALA A 459 29.57 14.65 -7.67
CA ALA A 459 30.60 14.24 -6.70
C ALA A 459 31.25 12.91 -7.12
N GLN A 460 32.26 12.45 -6.38
CA GLN A 460 32.72 11.06 -6.49
C GLN A 460 31.72 10.13 -5.76
N PHE A 461 31.54 8.92 -6.27
CA PHE A 461 30.69 7.87 -5.67
C PHE A 461 31.14 7.49 -4.24
N VAL A 462 32.45 7.55 -4.01
CA VAL A 462 33.15 7.51 -2.72
C VAL A 462 34.27 8.54 -2.83
N SER A 463 34.43 9.41 -1.83
CA SER A 463 35.48 10.42 -1.78
C SER A 463 36.20 10.35 -0.43
N ILE A 464 37.51 10.11 -0.46
CA ILE A 464 38.35 9.90 0.72
C ILE A 464 39.14 11.20 0.99
N GLN A 465 39.09 11.69 2.23
CA GLN A 465 39.58 13.05 2.55
C GLN A 465 41.11 13.22 2.39
N SER A 466 41.86 12.16 2.67
CA SER A 466 43.29 12.05 2.40
C SER A 466 43.52 10.62 1.92
N ASP A 467 43.58 10.45 0.61
CA ASP A 467 43.74 9.16 -0.07
C ASP A 467 45.17 8.59 0.02
N ILE A 468 46.11 9.42 0.46
CA ILE A 468 47.44 9.02 0.94
C ILE A 468 47.64 9.69 2.30
N THR A 469 47.94 8.91 3.35
CA THR A 469 48.04 9.44 4.72
C THR A 469 48.86 8.57 5.69
N ASN A 470 49.37 9.18 6.75
CA ASN A 470 49.94 8.52 7.93
C ASN A 470 48.99 8.58 9.15
N ASN A 471 47.74 9.02 8.96
CA ASN A 471 46.71 9.04 10.00
C ASN A 471 45.87 7.74 9.95
N PRO A 472 45.82 6.92 11.03
CA PRO A 472 45.01 5.70 11.04
C PRO A 472 43.50 5.97 11.01
N VAL A 473 43.04 7.20 11.25
CA VAL A 473 41.62 7.57 11.18
C VAL A 473 41.29 8.11 9.79
N ILE A 474 40.56 7.32 9.01
CA ILE A 474 40.25 7.58 7.60
C ILE A 474 38.83 8.13 7.49
N THR A 475 38.68 9.39 7.08
CA THR A 475 37.38 10.00 6.76
C THR A 475 37.03 9.78 5.30
N TYR A 476 35.84 9.25 5.04
CA TYR A 476 35.31 9.09 3.68
C TYR A 476 33.86 9.59 3.60
N SER A 477 33.44 9.95 2.39
CA SER A 477 32.15 10.57 2.08
C SER A 477 31.58 10.06 0.76
N TRP A 478 30.28 10.23 0.55
CA TRP A 478 29.56 9.80 -0.63
C TRP A 478 28.34 10.68 -0.89
N GLY A 479 27.89 10.71 -2.15
CA GLY A 479 26.72 11.45 -2.59
C GLY A 479 26.35 11.04 -4.01
N GLY A 480 25.44 11.78 -4.65
CA GLY A 480 25.14 11.61 -6.08
C GLY A 480 24.41 10.31 -6.48
N TRP A 481 24.15 9.41 -5.54
CA TRP A 481 23.39 8.18 -5.75
C TRP A 481 21.88 8.45 -5.79
N SER A 482 21.19 7.81 -6.75
CA SER A 482 19.75 7.93 -6.98
C SER A 482 19.17 6.59 -7.42
N ASP A 483 17.87 6.44 -7.23
CA ASP A 483 17.03 5.51 -7.98
C ASP A 483 15.73 6.23 -8.36
N ASP A 484 15.16 5.90 -9.52
CA ASP A 484 14.04 6.63 -10.12
C ASP A 484 12.65 6.14 -9.68
N MET A 485 12.55 4.95 -9.06
CA MET A 485 11.28 4.28 -8.80
C MET A 485 11.10 3.88 -7.33
N SER A 486 11.91 2.95 -6.82
CA SER A 486 11.82 2.51 -5.43
C SER A 486 12.62 3.42 -4.48
N GLY A 487 13.61 4.15 -5.00
CA GLY A 487 14.43 5.11 -4.28
C GLY A 487 15.46 4.45 -3.36
N ILE A 488 16.49 5.20 -2.94
CA ILE A 488 17.56 4.68 -2.08
C ILE A 488 17.02 4.30 -0.69
N SER A 489 17.30 3.08 -0.26
CA SER A 489 17.00 2.55 1.08
C SER A 489 18.11 2.86 2.07
N HIS A 490 19.33 2.47 1.72
CA HIS A 490 20.52 2.56 2.58
C HIS A 490 21.79 2.33 1.75
N PHE A 491 22.95 2.51 2.39
CA PHE A 491 24.24 2.10 1.84
C PHE A 491 24.85 0.99 2.72
N GLN A 492 25.74 0.20 2.16
CA GLN A 492 26.61 -0.70 2.91
C GLN A 492 28.04 -0.51 2.44
N TYR A 493 28.99 -0.49 3.38
CA TYR A 493 30.42 -0.47 3.04
C TYR A 493 31.08 -1.82 3.37
N GLN A 494 32.12 -2.15 2.61
CA GLN A 494 33.08 -3.21 2.91
C GLN A 494 34.50 -2.65 2.72
N LEU A 495 35.39 -2.95 3.66
CA LEU A 495 36.80 -2.56 3.66
C LEU A 495 37.66 -3.81 3.41
N PHE A 496 38.59 -3.74 2.46
CA PHE A 496 39.60 -4.78 2.24
C PHE A 496 41.00 -4.15 2.22
N ASP A 497 42.00 -4.88 2.70
CA ASP A 497 43.40 -4.65 2.33
C ASP A 497 43.66 -5.15 0.91
N LEU A 498 44.58 -4.50 0.20
CA LEU A 498 44.99 -4.90 -1.14
C LEU A 498 46.28 -5.72 -1.07
N VAL A 499 46.25 -6.93 -1.63
CA VAL A 499 47.36 -7.89 -1.66
C VAL A 499 47.98 -7.97 -3.05
N HIS A 500 49.30 -8.14 -3.10
CA HIS A 500 50.03 -8.18 -4.37
C HIS A 500 49.95 -9.56 -5.06
N THR A 501 49.70 -9.54 -6.37
CA THR A 501 49.65 -10.73 -7.24
C THR A 501 50.40 -10.48 -8.55
N ALA A 502 50.59 -11.51 -9.37
CA ALA A 502 51.36 -11.46 -10.61
C ALA A 502 50.84 -10.47 -11.69
N GLY A 503 49.65 -9.88 -11.52
CA GLY A 503 49.10 -8.84 -12.40
C GLY A 503 48.97 -7.45 -11.78
N GLY A 504 49.19 -7.30 -10.47
CA GLY A 504 48.90 -6.08 -9.71
C GLY A 504 48.31 -6.37 -8.33
N LEU A 505 47.80 -5.32 -7.69
CA LEU A 505 47.12 -5.40 -6.39
C LEU A 505 45.65 -5.82 -6.56
N MET A 506 45.12 -6.65 -5.66
CA MET A 506 43.71 -7.03 -5.62
C MET A 506 43.22 -7.20 -4.19
N ASP A 507 41.89 -7.21 -4.01
CA ASP A 507 41.23 -7.30 -2.70
C ASP A 507 41.63 -8.58 -1.95
N GLY A 508 41.97 -8.45 -0.67
CA GLY A 508 42.33 -9.56 0.22
C GLY A 508 41.17 -10.51 0.48
N PHE A 509 41.48 -11.79 0.71
CA PHE A 509 40.47 -12.83 0.99
C PHE A 509 39.63 -12.59 2.26
N SER A 510 40.07 -11.70 3.16
CA SER A 510 39.40 -11.37 4.42
C SER A 510 39.04 -9.89 4.44
N GLY A 511 37.75 -9.55 4.40
CA GLY A 511 37.30 -8.19 4.65
C GLY A 511 37.71 -7.72 6.04
N LYS A 512 38.38 -6.57 6.12
CA LYS A 512 38.90 -5.94 7.35
C LYS A 512 37.80 -5.21 8.13
N GLY A 513 36.67 -4.88 7.49
CA GLY A 513 35.50 -4.29 8.14
C GLY A 513 34.29 -4.18 7.20
N SER A 514 33.10 -3.99 7.75
CA SER A 514 31.88 -3.70 7.00
C SER A 514 30.82 -3.07 7.90
N GLY A 515 29.79 -2.47 7.28
CA GLY A 515 28.66 -1.94 8.03
C GLY A 515 27.57 -1.31 7.16
N THR A 516 26.37 -1.20 7.73
CA THR A 516 25.20 -0.57 7.12
C THR A 516 25.13 0.91 7.52
N LEU A 517 24.88 1.77 6.55
CA LEU A 517 24.85 3.22 6.67
C LEU A 517 23.45 3.71 6.25
N PRO A 518 22.69 4.40 7.12
CA PRO A 518 21.31 4.77 6.82
C PRO A 518 21.24 5.87 5.75
N ASN A 519 20.20 5.84 4.91
CA ASN A 519 19.91 6.95 4.01
C ASN A 519 19.72 8.25 4.82
N GLY A 520 20.29 9.36 4.34
CA GLY A 520 20.48 10.60 5.09
C GLY A 520 21.86 10.77 5.72
N THR A 521 22.72 9.73 5.73
CA THR A 521 24.17 9.88 6.00
C THR A 521 24.97 9.95 4.70
N THR A 522 26.01 10.78 4.70
CA THR A 522 26.88 11.09 3.54
C THR A 522 28.38 11.03 3.87
N SER A 523 28.75 10.71 5.11
CA SER A 523 30.13 10.50 5.52
C SER A 523 30.23 9.57 6.74
N ALA A 524 31.39 8.94 6.88
CA ALA A 524 31.74 8.08 8.00
C ALA A 524 33.27 8.05 8.19
N THR A 525 33.72 7.42 9.27
CA THR A 525 35.14 7.21 9.55
C THR A 525 35.46 5.73 9.75
N LEU A 526 36.69 5.35 9.40
CA LEU A 526 37.29 4.05 9.71
C LEU A 526 38.51 4.28 10.61
N SER A 527 38.95 3.24 11.31
CA SER A 527 40.19 3.25 12.08
C SER A 527 41.01 2.01 11.73
N LEU A 528 42.21 2.24 11.21
CA LEU A 528 43.14 1.18 10.82
C LEU A 528 44.12 0.85 11.95
N THR A 529 44.70 -0.34 11.86
CA THR A 529 45.66 -0.88 12.84
C THR A 529 46.94 -1.44 12.20
N GLU A 530 47.02 -1.44 10.87
CA GLU A 530 48.11 -2.02 10.08
C GLU A 530 48.32 -1.12 8.83
N PRO A 531 49.55 -0.67 8.54
CA PRO A 531 49.90 -0.07 7.26
C PRO A 531 49.54 -0.94 6.04
N GLY A 532 49.05 -0.31 4.98
CA GLY A 532 48.60 -0.97 3.76
C GLY A 532 47.95 -0.04 2.74
N VAL A 533 47.71 -0.57 1.54
CA VAL A 533 46.75 0.01 0.60
C VAL A 533 45.41 -0.69 0.82
N TYR A 534 44.34 0.09 0.81
CA TYR A 534 43.00 -0.36 1.17
C TYR A 534 41.99 0.06 0.11
N THR A 535 40.87 -0.64 0.07
CA THR A 535 39.71 -0.33 -0.76
C THR A 535 38.43 -0.30 0.06
N ILE A 536 37.59 0.71 -0.20
CA ILE A 536 36.23 0.83 0.32
C ILE A 536 35.26 0.55 -0.82
N HIS A 537 34.52 -0.56 -0.73
CA HIS A 537 33.42 -0.87 -1.62
C HIS A 537 32.14 -0.31 -0.98
N LEU A 538 31.57 0.75 -1.57
CA LEU A 538 30.30 1.32 -1.13
C LEU A 538 29.19 0.86 -2.08
N SER A 539 28.30 0.03 -1.57
CA SER A 539 27.10 -0.43 -2.27
C SER A 539 25.91 0.43 -1.87
N ALA A 540 25.33 1.16 -2.83
CA ALA A 540 24.02 1.77 -2.68
C ALA A 540 22.93 0.70 -2.89
N PHE A 541 21.94 0.66 -2.00
CA PHE A 541 20.78 -0.22 -2.10
C PHE A 541 19.50 0.60 -2.28
N ASP A 542 18.66 0.20 -3.22
CA ASP A 542 17.30 0.74 -3.35
C ASP A 542 16.33 0.05 -2.36
N ASN A 543 15.06 0.45 -2.33
CA ASN A 543 14.05 -0.19 -1.47
C ASN A 543 13.55 -1.54 -1.99
N ALA A 544 13.82 -1.90 -3.25
CA ALA A 544 13.49 -3.20 -3.83
C ALA A 544 14.54 -4.29 -3.57
N GLY A 545 15.73 -3.91 -3.10
CA GLY A 545 16.87 -4.78 -2.85
C GLY A 545 17.84 -4.92 -4.03
N ASN A 546 17.77 -4.03 -5.03
CA ASN A 546 18.81 -3.90 -6.05
C ASN A 546 20.00 -3.13 -5.48
N SER A 547 21.20 -3.42 -5.97
CA SER A 547 22.43 -2.79 -5.49
C SER A 547 23.45 -2.51 -6.58
N LYS A 548 24.13 -1.37 -6.48
CA LYS A 548 25.27 -0.99 -7.33
C LYS A 548 26.40 -0.50 -6.44
N THR A 549 27.63 -0.89 -6.77
CA THR A 549 28.82 -0.66 -5.95
C THR A 549 29.76 0.32 -6.65
N GLY A 550 30.24 1.33 -5.91
CA GLY A 550 31.41 2.15 -6.26
C GLY A 550 32.61 1.78 -5.40
N ARG A 551 33.83 1.92 -5.93
CA ARG A 551 35.09 1.64 -5.23
C ARG A 551 35.86 2.93 -4.99
N GLY A 552 36.34 3.15 -3.76
CA GLY A 552 37.36 4.16 -3.42
C GLY A 552 38.63 3.47 -2.93
N ILE A 553 39.81 3.98 -3.30
CA ILE A 553 41.12 3.37 -2.98
C ILE A 553 41.95 4.36 -2.17
N PHE A 554 42.73 3.89 -1.19
CA PHE A 554 43.61 4.76 -0.41
C PHE A 554 44.83 4.04 0.16
N PHE A 555 45.84 4.81 0.56
CA PHE A 555 47.12 4.38 1.10
C PHE A 555 47.28 4.88 2.54
N PHE A 556 47.63 3.98 3.46
CA PHE A 556 47.91 4.30 4.86
C PHE A 556 49.25 3.67 5.30
N ASP A 557 50.15 4.47 5.86
CA ASP A 557 51.37 3.97 6.53
C ASP A 557 51.84 4.99 7.59
N ASP A 558 51.65 4.67 8.87
CA ASP A 558 52.14 5.45 10.02
C ASP A 558 53.57 5.09 10.44
N GLU A 559 54.19 4.11 9.76
CA GLU A 559 55.55 3.64 10.00
C GLU A 559 56.42 3.70 8.72
N SER A 560 56.16 4.69 7.85
CA SER A 560 56.87 4.91 6.59
C SER A 560 58.27 5.48 6.84
N VAL A 561 59.30 4.91 6.22
CA VAL A 561 60.70 5.34 6.39
C VAL A 561 61.50 5.12 5.11
N VAL A 562 62.17 6.17 4.63
CA VAL A 562 63.20 6.06 3.58
C VAL A 562 64.55 5.71 4.21
N THR A 563 65.21 4.68 3.70
CA THR A 563 66.47 4.13 4.23
C THR A 563 67.54 4.01 3.16
N LEU A 564 68.81 4.09 3.59
CA LEU A 564 70.00 3.92 2.73
C LEU A 564 70.43 2.45 2.68
N HIS A 565 70.72 1.95 1.48
CA HIS A 565 71.09 0.55 1.19
C HIS A 565 72.19 0.48 0.11
N GLY A 566 72.72 -0.72 -0.11
CA GLY A 566 73.68 -0.97 -1.20
C GLY A 566 74.97 -0.16 -1.07
N ASP A 567 75.62 0.09 -2.20
CA ASP A 567 76.81 0.94 -2.29
C ASP A 567 76.47 2.42 -2.06
N ASP A 568 77.43 3.17 -1.52
CA ASP A 568 77.32 4.63 -1.34
C ASP A 568 77.29 5.38 -2.69
N MET A 569 76.81 6.63 -2.68
CA MET A 569 76.80 7.53 -3.83
C MET A 569 78.19 7.67 -4.49
N LYS A 570 78.25 7.73 -5.83
CA LYS A 570 79.52 7.82 -6.59
C LYS A 570 79.44 8.83 -7.74
N CYS A 571 80.59 9.42 -8.07
CA CYS A 571 80.77 10.26 -9.26
C CYS A 571 81.29 9.40 -10.40
N GLU A 572 80.48 9.10 -11.41
CA GLU A 572 80.90 8.29 -12.58
C GLU A 572 81.85 9.07 -13.51
N THR A 573 81.87 10.40 -13.43
CA THR A 573 82.87 11.25 -14.12
C THR A 573 84.27 11.13 -13.50
N ALA A 574 84.36 10.82 -12.19
CA ALA A 574 85.63 10.75 -11.46
C ALA A 574 86.43 9.47 -11.78
N SER A 575 87.73 9.51 -11.53
CA SER A 575 88.60 8.35 -11.75
C SER A 575 88.26 7.23 -10.78
N LYS A 576 87.99 6.04 -11.32
CA LYS A 576 87.78 4.81 -10.54
C LYS A 576 89.00 4.48 -9.68
N ASP A 577 90.20 4.77 -10.18
CA ASP A 577 91.45 4.46 -9.48
C ASP A 577 91.58 5.32 -8.21
N THR A 578 91.04 6.55 -8.24
CA THR A 578 90.89 7.44 -7.07
C THR A 578 89.63 7.17 -6.22
N ALA A 579 89.09 5.96 -6.29
CA ALA A 579 87.84 5.56 -5.63
C ALA A 579 86.62 6.48 -5.94
N TYR A 580 86.58 7.08 -7.14
CA TYR A 580 85.57 8.04 -7.60
C TYR A 580 85.55 9.40 -6.87
N LEU A 581 86.66 9.81 -6.25
CA LEU A 581 86.78 11.11 -5.58
C LEU A 581 87.28 12.25 -6.48
N TRP A 582 88.18 11.99 -7.43
CA TRP A 582 88.84 13.02 -8.24
C TRP A 582 88.45 12.98 -9.72
N VAL A 583 88.01 14.11 -10.27
CA VAL A 583 87.74 14.28 -11.72
C VAL A 583 89.00 14.79 -12.43
N ILE A 584 89.70 13.84 -13.06
CA ILE A 584 90.96 14.04 -13.80
C ILE A 584 90.78 14.42 -15.28
N LYS A 585 89.66 15.05 -15.62
CA LYS A 585 89.31 15.42 -17.00
C LYS A 585 88.72 16.82 -17.00
N ASP A 586 89.14 17.65 -17.95
CA ASP A 586 88.54 18.96 -18.14
C ASP A 586 87.10 18.82 -18.66
N THR A 587 86.13 18.93 -17.75
CA THR A 587 84.70 18.86 -18.03
C THR A 587 83.89 19.65 -16.99
N PRO A 588 82.93 20.50 -17.41
CA PRO A 588 81.93 21.06 -16.50
C PRO A 588 80.78 20.07 -16.24
N SER A 589 80.74 18.93 -16.93
CA SER A 589 79.67 17.93 -16.81
C SER A 589 80.06 16.82 -15.84
N VAL A 590 79.32 16.70 -14.74
CA VAL A 590 79.58 15.76 -13.63
C VAL A 590 78.38 14.83 -13.44
N LYS A 591 78.56 13.53 -13.67
CA LYS A 591 77.51 12.52 -13.47
C LYS A 591 77.63 11.87 -12.10
N VAL A 592 76.58 11.97 -11.29
CA VAL A 592 76.46 11.33 -9.97
C VAL A 592 75.42 10.22 -10.02
N ILE A 593 75.75 9.05 -9.48
CA ILE A 593 74.94 7.82 -9.51
C ILE A 593 74.62 7.33 -8.09
N TRP A 594 73.43 6.75 -7.90
CA TRP A 594 72.96 6.18 -6.62
C TRP A 594 72.10 4.91 -6.79
N PRO A 595 72.55 3.92 -7.59
CA PRO A 595 71.76 2.72 -7.90
C PRO A 595 71.38 1.94 -6.64
N GLU A 596 70.10 1.58 -6.52
CA GLU A 596 69.49 0.92 -5.34
C GLU A 596 69.65 1.68 -4.00
N ARG A 597 70.27 2.88 -3.94
CA ARG A 597 70.71 3.49 -2.67
C ARG A 597 69.56 3.87 -1.73
N PHE A 598 68.54 4.56 -2.23
CA PHE A 598 67.41 5.02 -1.43
C PHE A 598 66.22 4.07 -1.62
N GLN A 599 65.68 3.54 -0.52
CA GLN A 599 64.54 2.62 -0.54
C GLN A 599 63.58 2.86 0.63
N ASN A 600 62.27 2.85 0.36
CA ASN A 600 61.29 2.48 1.38
C ASN A 600 61.04 0.97 1.24
N ILE A 601 61.64 0.19 2.15
CA ILE A 601 61.62 -1.29 2.09
C ILE A 601 60.18 -1.82 2.15
N ARG A 602 59.32 -1.20 2.98
CA ARG A 602 57.93 -1.63 3.20
C ARG A 602 57.12 -1.50 1.91
N HIS A 603 57.25 -0.37 1.22
CA HIS A 603 56.54 -0.11 -0.04
C HIS A 603 57.09 -0.98 -1.18
N LYS A 604 58.42 -1.19 -1.23
CA LYS A 604 59.10 -2.10 -2.18
C LYS A 604 58.68 -3.56 -1.99
N HIS A 605 58.63 -4.06 -0.75
CA HIS A 605 58.35 -5.46 -0.44
C HIS A 605 56.90 -5.85 -0.73
N ASN A 606 55.95 -5.01 -0.33
CA ASN A 606 54.52 -5.27 -0.51
C ASN A 606 53.99 -4.77 -1.86
N SER A 607 54.82 -4.15 -2.69
CA SER A 607 54.49 -3.60 -4.01
C SER A 607 53.28 -2.64 -4.01
N TRP A 608 53.13 -1.86 -2.94
CA TRP A 608 51.92 -1.05 -2.67
C TRP A 608 51.64 0.06 -3.69
N LEU A 609 52.62 0.45 -4.50
CA LEU A 609 52.48 1.51 -5.52
C LEU A 609 52.09 0.96 -6.90
N ASN A 610 52.01 -0.37 -7.06
CA ASN A 610 51.55 -1.04 -8.28
C ASN A 610 50.10 -0.68 -8.65
N PRO A 611 49.66 -0.92 -9.91
CA PRO A 611 48.26 -0.73 -10.29
C PRO A 611 47.34 -1.70 -9.55
N VAL A 612 46.09 -1.28 -9.35
CA VAL A 612 45.02 -2.08 -8.72
C VAL A 612 44.16 -2.71 -9.81
N LEU A 613 43.97 -4.02 -9.72
CA LEU A 613 43.16 -4.80 -10.65
C LEU A 613 41.66 -4.46 -10.51
N PRO A 614 40.88 -4.48 -11.61
CA PRO A 614 39.44 -4.20 -11.55
C PRO A 614 38.67 -5.12 -10.60
N LEU A 615 37.67 -4.57 -9.92
CA LEU A 615 36.87 -5.23 -8.87
C LEU A 615 36.37 -6.63 -9.26
N ALA A 616 35.84 -6.76 -10.48
CA ALA A 616 35.38 -8.03 -11.02
C ALA A 616 35.37 -8.02 -12.56
N ALA A 617 35.44 -9.20 -13.18
CA ALA A 617 35.21 -9.34 -14.62
C ALA A 617 33.75 -8.99 -14.96
N GLY A 618 33.54 -7.86 -15.65
CA GLY A 618 32.21 -7.31 -15.91
C GLY A 618 31.72 -6.27 -14.89
N ALA A 619 32.58 -5.86 -13.94
CA ALA A 619 32.36 -4.59 -13.23
C ALA A 619 32.39 -3.42 -14.22
N ASP A 620 31.62 -2.38 -13.89
CA ASP A 620 31.37 -1.23 -14.77
C ASP A 620 32.45 -0.15 -14.52
N PRO A 621 33.36 0.14 -15.47
CA PRO A 621 34.58 0.91 -15.19
C PRO A 621 34.37 2.37 -14.74
N ILE A 622 33.15 2.91 -14.87
CA ILE A 622 32.80 4.25 -14.37
C ILE A 622 32.52 4.29 -12.86
N TYR A 623 32.57 3.15 -12.18
CA TYR A 623 32.44 2.98 -10.73
C TYR A 623 33.77 2.56 -10.05
N GLU A 624 34.87 2.53 -10.83
CA GLU A 624 36.23 2.32 -10.34
C GLU A 624 36.88 3.63 -9.90
N ASP A 625 37.86 3.58 -8.99
CA ASP A 625 38.52 4.80 -8.53
C ASP A 625 39.54 5.34 -9.56
N LEU A 626 39.21 6.50 -10.11
CA LEU A 626 39.93 7.22 -11.15
C LEU A 626 40.37 8.62 -10.70
N TYR A 627 40.24 8.97 -9.42
CA TYR A 627 40.44 10.34 -8.93
C TYR A 627 41.31 10.42 -7.66
N GLY A 628 42.06 11.51 -7.52
CA GLY A 628 42.98 11.71 -6.39
C GLY A 628 44.43 11.41 -6.76
N ASN A 629 45.26 11.21 -5.73
CA ASN A 629 46.66 10.83 -5.79
C ASN A 629 46.85 9.30 -5.82
N ARG A 630 45.96 8.52 -5.17
CA ARG A 630 45.96 7.05 -5.16
C ARG A 630 44.72 6.48 -5.84
N THR A 631 44.80 6.35 -7.16
CA THR A 631 43.78 5.70 -7.99
C THR A 631 44.09 4.22 -8.23
N ASN A 632 43.33 3.56 -9.10
CA ASN A 632 43.65 2.22 -9.61
C ASN A 632 44.93 2.15 -10.49
N VAL A 633 45.56 3.28 -10.85
CA VAL A 633 46.77 3.35 -11.69
C VAL A 633 48.05 3.15 -10.85
N GLU A 634 49.15 2.73 -11.49
CA GLU A 634 50.50 2.70 -10.89
C GLU A 634 50.97 4.10 -10.50
N ILE A 635 51.37 4.29 -9.24
CA ILE A 635 52.16 5.46 -8.84
C ILE A 635 53.60 5.18 -9.27
N GLN A 636 54.10 5.96 -10.24
CA GLN A 636 55.47 5.78 -10.74
C GLN A 636 56.49 5.93 -9.61
N HIS A 637 57.29 4.87 -9.40
CA HIS A 637 58.25 4.81 -8.31
C HIS A 637 59.53 4.05 -8.69
N MET A 638 60.55 4.17 -7.84
CA MET A 638 61.71 3.29 -7.79
C MET A 638 61.94 2.89 -6.32
N HIS A 639 61.73 1.61 -5.97
CA HIS A 639 61.90 1.10 -4.59
C HIS A 639 61.11 1.85 -3.48
N GLY A 640 59.88 2.30 -3.77
CA GLY A 640 59.07 3.13 -2.88
C GLY A 640 59.34 4.64 -2.97
N ILE A 641 60.43 5.06 -3.62
CA ILE A 641 60.75 6.48 -3.85
C ILE A 641 59.97 6.99 -5.06
N VAL A 642 59.32 8.15 -4.92
CA VAL A 642 58.50 8.79 -5.97
C VAL A 642 59.11 10.10 -6.51
N ASP A 643 60.05 10.69 -5.78
CA ASP A 643 60.73 11.94 -6.13
C ASP A 643 62.19 11.91 -5.62
N PHE A 644 63.13 12.29 -6.48
CA PHE A 644 64.54 12.51 -6.15
C PHE A 644 64.83 14.00 -6.36
N GLN A 645 65.26 14.70 -5.32
CA GLN A 645 65.65 16.10 -5.39
C GLN A 645 67.16 16.22 -5.23
N VAL A 646 67.80 17.00 -6.10
CA VAL A 646 69.26 17.18 -6.09
C VAL A 646 69.62 18.64 -5.81
N ALA A 647 70.57 18.83 -4.90
CA ALA A 647 71.24 20.10 -4.64
C ALA A 647 72.76 19.93 -4.80
N TYR A 648 73.49 21.00 -5.12
CA TYR A 648 74.95 21.00 -5.12
C TYR A 648 75.54 22.36 -4.73
N GLU A 649 76.80 22.34 -4.29
CA GLU A 649 77.62 23.50 -3.94
C GLU A 649 79.06 23.29 -4.42
N VAL A 650 79.63 24.26 -5.15
CA VAL A 650 81.04 24.28 -5.57
C VAL A 650 81.81 25.30 -4.72
N HIS A 651 82.99 24.93 -4.24
CA HIS A 651 83.82 25.76 -3.38
C HIS A 651 85.25 25.92 -3.89
N ASP A 652 85.73 27.16 -3.82
CA ASP A 652 87.10 27.62 -4.05
C ASP A 652 87.36 28.84 -3.16
N PRO A 653 88.08 28.66 -2.04
CA PRO A 653 87.56 28.16 -0.75
C PRO A 653 86.25 28.81 -0.22
N THR A 654 85.71 29.81 -0.91
CA THR A 654 84.34 30.35 -0.79
C THR A 654 83.36 29.66 -1.74
N LEU A 655 82.05 29.84 -1.56
CA LEU A 655 81.03 29.33 -2.50
C LEU A 655 81.12 30.03 -3.86
N LYS A 656 81.13 29.25 -4.94
CA LYS A 656 81.37 29.68 -6.33
C LYS A 656 80.16 29.44 -7.24
N ASP A 657 79.61 28.24 -7.20
CA ASP A 657 78.41 27.81 -7.92
C ASP A 657 77.51 26.97 -7.00
N SER A 658 76.20 26.94 -7.24
CA SER A 658 75.26 26.18 -6.40
C SER A 658 73.89 25.99 -7.05
N GLN A 659 73.26 24.87 -6.75
CA GLN A 659 71.87 24.59 -7.08
C GLN A 659 71.09 24.15 -5.83
N ILE A 660 69.94 24.78 -5.57
CA ILE A 660 68.99 24.32 -4.54
C ILE A 660 68.31 23.00 -4.94
N PHE A 661 67.72 22.30 -3.96
CA PHE A 661 66.99 21.06 -4.19
C PHE A 661 65.96 21.20 -5.31
N THR A 662 66.15 20.43 -6.36
CA THR A 662 65.32 20.43 -7.57
C THR A 662 64.97 18.99 -7.93
N SER A 663 63.67 18.68 -8.05
CA SER A 663 63.17 17.36 -8.45
C SER A 663 63.67 16.95 -9.83
N LEU A 664 64.10 15.68 -9.96
CA LEU A 664 64.35 15.08 -11.26
C LEU A 664 63.05 14.95 -12.06
N PRO A 665 63.12 15.08 -13.41
CA PRO A 665 62.02 14.71 -14.29
C PRO A 665 61.51 13.29 -14.00
N ALA A 666 60.19 13.10 -13.95
CA ALA A 666 59.58 11.82 -13.55
C ALA A 666 59.98 10.63 -14.45
N ASN A 667 60.39 10.90 -15.71
CA ASN A 667 60.91 9.88 -16.63
C ASN A 667 62.35 9.43 -16.32
N GLN A 668 63.06 10.12 -15.42
CA GLN A 668 64.42 9.77 -14.96
C GLN A 668 64.42 9.15 -13.55
N LEU A 669 63.26 9.04 -12.89
CA LEU A 669 63.11 8.43 -11.55
C LEU A 669 63.68 7.00 -11.47
N LYS A 670 63.60 6.25 -12.58
CA LYS A 670 64.07 4.87 -12.72
C LYS A 670 65.54 4.76 -13.15
N ASP A 671 66.20 5.89 -13.48
CA ASP A 671 67.60 5.94 -13.91
C ASP A 671 68.59 5.99 -12.73
N GLN A 672 68.17 6.53 -11.58
CA GLN A 672 68.99 6.66 -10.34
C GLN A 672 70.34 7.36 -10.55
N PHE A 673 70.37 8.36 -11.43
CA PHE A 673 71.51 9.26 -11.63
C PHE A 673 71.07 10.67 -12.03
N VAL A 674 72.00 11.62 -11.96
CA VAL A 674 71.89 12.94 -12.59
C VAL A 674 73.20 13.32 -13.27
N SER A 675 73.11 14.05 -14.38
CA SER A 675 74.26 14.75 -14.99
C SER A 675 74.14 16.23 -14.68
N LEU A 676 74.97 16.72 -13.78
CA LEU A 676 75.09 18.14 -13.44
C LEU A 676 75.93 18.86 -14.48
N SER A 677 75.71 20.15 -14.63
CA SER A 677 76.62 21.10 -15.28
C SER A 677 77.00 22.12 -14.21
N VAL A 678 78.28 22.18 -13.86
CA VAL A 678 78.82 22.97 -12.74
C VAL A 678 79.92 23.92 -13.23
N ASP A 679 79.97 25.14 -12.70
CA ASP A 679 81.07 26.08 -12.95
C ASP A 679 82.19 25.85 -11.92
N TRP A 680 83.15 25.01 -12.30
CA TRP A 680 84.27 24.60 -11.44
C TRP A 680 85.63 24.61 -12.15
N ALA A 681 86.67 25.03 -11.44
CA ALA A 681 88.07 25.09 -11.89
C ALA A 681 88.94 24.01 -11.21
N ASP A 682 90.24 24.00 -11.50
CA ASP A 682 91.18 23.12 -10.79
C ASP A 682 91.30 23.47 -9.31
N GLY A 683 91.41 22.44 -8.48
CA GLY A 683 91.39 22.54 -7.02
C GLY A 683 89.99 22.66 -6.41
N ASP A 684 88.95 22.94 -7.21
CA ASP A 684 87.59 23.10 -6.71
C ASP A 684 87.03 21.83 -6.03
N ARG A 685 86.28 22.04 -4.95
CA ARG A 685 85.50 21.00 -4.27
C ARG A 685 84.02 21.13 -4.61
N LEU A 686 83.43 20.09 -5.15
CA LEU A 686 81.99 19.93 -5.38
C LEU A 686 81.36 19.06 -4.29
N ASN A 687 80.36 19.59 -3.60
CA ASN A 687 79.44 18.83 -2.75
C ASN A 687 78.13 18.58 -3.53
N VAL A 688 77.67 17.34 -3.64
CA VAL A 688 76.36 17.00 -4.23
C VAL A 688 75.51 16.27 -3.20
N THR A 689 74.30 16.76 -2.94
CA THR A 689 73.35 16.12 -2.02
C THR A 689 72.10 15.65 -2.77
N VAL A 690 71.75 14.39 -2.59
CA VAL A 690 70.52 13.79 -3.13
C VAL A 690 69.58 13.51 -1.97
N GLN A 691 68.35 14.02 -2.05
CA GLN A 691 67.26 13.73 -1.11
C GLN A 691 66.18 12.92 -1.84
N ALA A 692 65.80 11.79 -1.26
CA ALA A 692 64.78 10.90 -1.80
C ALA A 692 63.51 10.97 -0.96
N PHE A 693 62.35 11.08 -1.61
CA PHE A 693 61.04 11.13 -0.96
C PHE A 693 60.18 9.92 -1.35
N ASP A 694 59.53 9.30 -0.38
CA ASP A 694 58.47 8.33 -0.64
C ASP A 694 57.10 9.01 -0.88
N VAL A 695 56.07 8.19 -1.08
CA VAL A 695 54.71 8.66 -1.42
C VAL A 695 54.06 9.52 -0.32
N LEU A 696 54.51 9.38 0.94
CA LEU A 696 54.04 10.17 2.08
C LEU A 696 54.86 11.45 2.31
N ARG A 697 55.89 11.67 1.48
CA ARG A 697 56.91 12.72 1.65
C ARG A 697 57.84 12.52 2.85
N GLU A 698 57.87 11.33 3.43
CA GLU A 698 59.00 10.94 4.29
C GLU A 698 60.26 10.84 3.43
N SER A 699 61.40 11.25 3.99
CA SER A 699 62.62 11.44 3.20
C SER A 699 63.91 11.11 3.93
N ASN A 700 64.94 10.81 3.14
CA ASN A 700 66.31 10.64 3.60
C ASN A 700 67.26 11.22 2.55
N MET A 701 68.47 11.59 2.95
CA MET A 701 69.44 12.25 2.07
C MET A 701 70.86 11.78 2.32
N GLU A 702 71.67 11.86 1.27
CA GLU A 702 73.11 11.57 1.31
C GLU A 702 73.87 12.63 0.51
N SER A 703 75.08 12.95 0.97
CA SER A 703 75.98 13.91 0.33
C SER A 703 77.28 13.23 -0.11
N LEU A 704 77.63 13.41 -1.38
CA LEU A 704 78.92 13.04 -1.96
C LEU A 704 79.82 14.27 -2.06
N VAL A 705 81.12 14.09 -1.79
CA VAL A 705 82.16 15.10 -2.06
C VAL A 705 83.02 14.61 -3.22
N VAL A 706 83.26 15.50 -4.18
CA VAL A 706 84.09 15.27 -5.37
C VAL A 706 85.05 16.45 -5.49
N TYR A 707 86.28 16.18 -5.93
CA TYR A 707 87.28 17.21 -6.20
C TYR A 707 87.64 17.23 -7.69
N ARG A 708 88.01 18.39 -8.21
CA ARG A 708 88.57 18.53 -9.56
C ARG A 708 90.09 18.74 -9.47
N ASP A 709 90.81 17.95 -10.24
CA ASP A 709 92.23 18.14 -10.48
C ASP A 709 92.58 17.60 -11.87
N VAL A 710 92.84 18.50 -12.82
CA VAL A 710 93.29 18.19 -14.18
C VAL A 710 94.74 18.59 -14.43
N SER A 711 95.44 19.05 -13.39
CA SER A 711 96.89 19.27 -13.39
C SER A 711 97.64 17.95 -13.56
N PRO A 712 98.75 17.91 -14.31
CA PRO A 712 99.76 16.89 -14.13
C PRO A 712 100.68 17.28 -12.96
N PRO A 713 101.19 16.31 -12.17
CA PRO A 713 102.15 16.60 -11.12
C PRO A 713 103.41 17.24 -11.69
N ILE A 714 103.90 18.26 -11.00
CA ILE A 714 105.09 19.02 -11.38
C ILE A 714 106.33 18.28 -10.88
N ILE A 715 107.31 18.08 -11.76
CA ILE A 715 108.65 17.63 -11.40
C ILE A 715 109.63 18.71 -11.84
N GLU A 716 110.30 19.33 -10.88
CA GLU A 716 111.33 20.33 -11.12
C GLU A 716 112.57 20.10 -10.25
N ASN A 717 113.55 21.00 -10.35
CA ASN A 717 114.78 20.97 -9.55
C ASN A 717 115.55 19.63 -9.59
N LEU A 718 115.39 18.87 -10.68
CA LEU A 718 116.12 17.63 -10.95
C LEU A 718 117.60 17.93 -11.25
N TRP A 719 118.49 17.49 -10.35
CA TRP A 719 119.94 17.65 -10.52
C TRP A 719 120.75 16.51 -9.90
N LEU A 720 121.98 16.36 -10.39
CA LEU A 720 123.00 15.49 -9.80
C LEU A 720 123.88 16.30 -8.84
N VAL A 721 124.04 15.80 -7.62
CA VAL A 721 124.62 16.52 -6.47
C VAL A 721 125.87 15.81 -5.94
N LYS A 722 126.88 16.57 -5.49
CA LYS A 722 128.02 16.05 -4.71
C LYS A 722 128.38 17.00 -3.57
N GLY A 723 127.84 16.73 -2.38
CA GLY A 723 127.87 17.68 -1.26
C GLY A 723 127.00 18.91 -1.55
N ASP A 724 127.48 20.12 -1.27
CA ASP A 724 126.72 21.36 -1.49
C ASP A 724 126.74 21.86 -2.95
N ARG A 725 127.01 20.98 -3.93
CA ARG A 725 127.19 21.33 -5.35
C ARG A 725 126.19 20.62 -6.24
N VAL A 726 125.42 21.41 -6.99
CA VAL A 726 124.44 20.96 -7.99
C VAL A 726 125.00 21.06 -9.42
N ASN A 727 124.34 20.40 -10.38
CA ASN A 727 124.61 20.48 -11.82
C ASN A 727 126.06 20.08 -12.21
N ILE A 728 126.47 18.88 -11.80
CA ILE A 728 127.82 18.34 -11.99
C ILE A 728 127.88 17.39 -13.19
N SER A 729 128.93 17.51 -14.01
CA SER A 729 129.27 16.54 -15.05
C SER A 729 130.03 15.34 -14.48
N VAL A 730 129.58 14.12 -14.80
CA VAL A 730 130.23 12.87 -14.37
C VAL A 730 131.48 12.59 -15.22
N HIS A 731 132.59 12.20 -14.57
CA HIS A 731 133.87 11.93 -15.24
C HIS A 731 134.49 10.54 -14.93
N SER A 732 134.04 9.84 -13.88
CA SER A 732 134.33 8.41 -13.67
C SER A 732 133.18 7.72 -12.93
N VAL A 733 133.21 6.38 -12.86
CA VAL A 733 132.20 5.57 -12.17
C VAL A 733 132.35 5.67 -10.65
N GLU A 734 133.59 5.77 -10.15
CA GLU A 734 133.86 6.06 -8.74
C GLU A 734 133.31 7.44 -8.35
N ASP A 735 133.49 8.45 -9.22
CA ASP A 735 132.98 9.81 -9.00
C ASP A 735 131.44 9.81 -8.87
N PHE A 736 130.76 9.01 -9.69
CA PHE A 736 129.30 8.82 -9.68
C PHE A 736 128.80 8.12 -8.42
N SER A 737 129.53 7.13 -7.90
CA SER A 737 129.16 6.38 -6.67
C SER A 737 129.19 7.20 -5.37
N GLU A 738 129.55 8.47 -5.44
CA GLU A 738 129.51 9.45 -4.35
C GLU A 738 128.52 10.61 -4.63
N MET A 739 127.73 10.53 -5.70
CA MET A 739 126.73 11.53 -6.10
C MET A 739 125.31 11.08 -5.74
N THR A 740 124.41 12.04 -5.54
CA THR A 740 122.99 11.80 -5.28
C THR A 740 122.13 12.46 -6.35
N ILE A 741 121.02 11.83 -6.71
CA ILE A 741 120.02 12.44 -7.61
C ILE A 741 118.93 13.00 -6.72
N GLU A 742 118.73 14.31 -6.81
CA GLU A 742 117.72 15.02 -6.06
C GLU A 742 116.76 15.71 -7.04
N TRP A 743 115.48 15.71 -6.69
CA TRP A 743 114.43 16.42 -7.41
C TRP A 743 113.34 16.84 -6.43
N GLU A 744 112.53 17.80 -6.84
CA GLU A 744 111.32 18.18 -6.15
C GLU A 744 110.14 17.77 -7.03
N ALA A 745 109.18 17.07 -6.42
CA ALA A 745 107.96 16.65 -7.08
C ALA A 745 106.78 16.97 -6.17
N TYR A 746 105.75 17.59 -6.74
CA TYR A 746 104.54 17.97 -6.02
C TYR A 746 103.35 18.02 -6.97
N ASP A 747 102.17 18.12 -6.39
CA ASP A 747 100.93 18.48 -7.09
C ASP A 747 100.17 19.46 -6.18
N ASP A 748 99.62 20.53 -6.77
CA ASP A 748 99.02 21.64 -6.02
C ASP A 748 97.66 21.28 -5.39
N HIS A 749 96.99 20.21 -5.87
CA HIS A 749 95.58 19.91 -5.57
C HIS A 749 95.37 18.54 -4.93
N SER A 750 95.74 17.45 -5.61
CA SER A 750 95.56 16.07 -5.12
C SER A 750 96.79 15.54 -4.38
N GLY A 751 97.97 16.12 -4.61
CA GLY A 751 99.23 15.67 -4.04
C GLY A 751 99.76 14.40 -4.71
N LEU A 752 100.85 13.82 -4.16
CA LEU A 752 101.49 12.64 -4.74
C LEU A 752 101.17 11.34 -3.99
N GLU A 753 100.77 10.32 -4.74
CA GLU A 753 100.55 8.95 -4.23
C GLU A 753 101.77 8.05 -4.41
N THR A 754 102.37 8.03 -5.61
CA THR A 754 103.54 7.17 -5.93
C THR A 754 104.51 7.87 -6.88
N VAL A 755 105.80 7.57 -6.75
CA VAL A 755 106.86 8.05 -7.66
C VAL A 755 107.68 6.88 -8.20
N TYR A 756 107.69 6.75 -9.53
CA TYR A 756 108.51 5.79 -10.27
C TYR A 756 109.63 6.51 -10.99
N TRP A 757 110.89 6.10 -10.78
CA TRP A 757 112.05 6.72 -11.44
C TRP A 757 112.96 5.67 -12.09
N LYS A 758 113.67 6.09 -13.15
CA LYS A 758 114.60 5.25 -13.92
C LYS A 758 115.79 6.09 -14.38
N LEU A 759 116.99 5.55 -14.16
CA LEU A 759 118.25 6.12 -14.65
C LEU A 759 118.73 5.33 -15.87
N TYR A 760 119.10 6.04 -16.94
CA TYR A 760 119.63 5.47 -18.17
C TYR A 760 121.04 6.02 -18.45
N ASP A 761 121.88 5.22 -19.11
CA ASP A 761 123.17 5.67 -19.62
C ASP A 761 123.04 6.38 -20.98
N ASN A 762 124.15 6.91 -21.48
CA ASN A 762 124.24 7.59 -22.78
C ASN A 762 123.98 6.68 -24.01
N TYR A 763 123.65 5.39 -23.80
CA TYR A 763 123.31 4.41 -24.82
C TYR A 763 121.90 3.83 -24.63
N GLU A 764 121.04 4.49 -23.82
CA GLU A 764 119.69 4.05 -23.45
C GLU A 764 119.66 2.73 -22.65
N THR A 765 120.79 2.31 -22.07
CA THR A 765 120.86 1.17 -21.15
C THR A 765 120.29 1.58 -19.79
N LEU A 766 119.34 0.83 -19.26
CA LEU A 766 118.83 1.05 -17.90
C LEU A 766 119.96 0.76 -16.90
N VAL A 767 120.37 1.77 -16.14
CA VAL A 767 121.38 1.69 -15.08
C VAL A 767 120.72 1.24 -13.77
N GLU A 768 119.63 1.92 -13.39
CA GLU A 768 118.94 1.72 -12.13
C GLU A 768 117.47 2.16 -12.22
N HIS A 769 116.63 1.70 -11.30
CA HIS A 769 115.25 2.17 -11.16
C HIS A 769 114.78 2.08 -9.71
N GLY A 770 113.89 2.98 -9.32
CA GLY A 770 113.26 3.00 -8.01
C GLY A 770 111.75 3.19 -8.07
N HIS A 771 111.12 2.91 -6.93
CA HIS A 771 109.69 3.05 -6.67
C HIS A 771 109.52 3.47 -5.22
N GLU A 772 108.76 4.52 -4.98
CA GLU A 772 108.38 4.98 -3.64
C GLU A 772 106.87 5.24 -3.59
N ASP A 773 106.20 4.58 -2.63
CA ASP A 773 104.84 4.90 -2.22
C ASP A 773 104.91 6.05 -1.21
N ILE A 774 104.29 7.19 -1.53
CA ILE A 774 104.33 8.39 -0.69
C ILE A 774 103.21 8.31 0.35
N VAL A 775 103.56 8.55 1.62
CA VAL A 775 102.59 8.55 2.72
C VAL A 775 101.67 9.77 2.57
N ALA A 776 100.40 9.53 2.19
CA ALA A 776 99.39 10.52 1.79
C ALA A 776 99.47 11.89 2.49
N GLN A 777 99.44 12.96 1.69
CA GLN A 777 99.89 14.29 2.08
C GLN A 777 98.82 15.36 1.85
N GLY A 778 98.45 16.09 2.90
CA GLY A 778 97.63 17.30 2.77
C GLY A 778 98.51 18.54 2.65
N HIS A 779 98.64 19.07 1.42
CA HIS A 779 99.34 20.33 1.11
C HIS A 779 100.75 20.48 1.74
N THR A 780 101.65 19.51 1.49
CA THR A 780 103.06 19.59 1.91
C THR A 780 104.00 19.01 0.86
N ASP A 781 104.99 19.78 0.43
CA ASP A 781 105.97 19.41 -0.60
C ASP A 781 106.91 18.28 -0.15
N VAL A 782 107.42 17.49 -1.09
CA VAL A 782 108.46 16.47 -0.85
C VAL A 782 109.69 16.71 -1.71
N SER A 783 110.84 16.83 -1.03
CA SER A 783 112.14 16.58 -1.65
C SER A 783 112.49 15.10 -1.50
N VAL A 784 112.43 14.34 -2.60
CA VAL A 784 112.91 12.96 -2.64
C VAL A 784 114.42 13.00 -2.85
N LYS A 785 115.19 12.44 -1.91
CA LYS A 785 116.66 12.37 -1.98
C LYS A 785 117.11 10.91 -2.10
N ASN A 786 117.14 10.42 -3.34
CA ASN A 786 117.70 9.09 -3.66
C ASN A 786 119.23 9.14 -3.76
N LYS A 787 119.87 8.02 -3.42
CA LYS A 787 121.26 8.01 -2.95
C LYS A 787 122.07 6.80 -3.38
#